data_AF-A0A815M0C7-F1
#
_entry.id   AF-A0A815M0C7-F1
#
_cell.length_a   1.000
_cell.length_b   1.000
_cell.length_c   1.000
_cell.angle_alpha   90.00
_cell.angle_beta   90.00
_cell.angle_gamma   90.00
#
_symmetry.space_group_name_H-M   'P 1'
#
loop_
_entity.id
_entity.type
_entity.pdbx_description
1 polymer ?
#
loop_
_entity_poly.entity_id
_entity_poly.type
_entity_poly.pdbx_seq_one_letter_code
_entity_poly.pdbx_strand_id
1 'polypeptide(L)'
;MYLFAHIHREINSYYNHKIKLDQTKIFLVFKVQPVARKRKDNKKWRARPSRKKSHRKKKSTQKPCQIRKNNSKASRSTKPSQQRRRKIDKKNDSSAPLISLETQSTEEVFDTRIIHTFLSERYLSEVRQVWLSCQCCTCEHPECNMQPAKKEHEKYHDCVVNDMICLFCYDFIPKEDRPFCPHSHTRNMMSIPISPTCLKLGFLEQRAVAIMHCYMSILIIRGHQSAMKGQVVHCQADIADNMGNLLPLPKCYKFMAVIQQKPTNDNNKIRSTVRYSVSAIQILKALQFLIQNHSGYLNKQVLPLRKIEEMFECRHEDVAPIRIIDSYAYNNCTTSAPIVLDANEDFFGPSRTLKAGEDPVWKIESRMEECTFPWIYPTGEGGELDMKRPIQLKLRDYCKLRLMSADKRWQSDSIWTFRAMNLIQRDDLCTAVNYHAKKQFKKDRLCYNIYPSIGRAVRGTAAFWSVPRKSLRAMYATLAKPNIFLSINLQDDVEFLTHVDPTRFGHVDNPNYDAIDNISDDDYLQLVNENSGLVARMCHKRMLAFEKFISDKKHPFFIDYIVTNYFFKIEFQRGGLPHLHTLLWLDNFPSIDTSEGREAIIEFIDKFLDTSLPNKETDPEGYRLVKKKQTHIHTFTCSKGRVHVRIRRGLKFKDEETSKINKGNHLKDFNKNYLNENEIYEQVDPEKDPDLLQLLKDKKEFFERLNCRFGSPFSLANNSHFRSYKEARILTRGDRDIIIKRLTEESRKIIPYNLNLLKTFRCNHDIQVITDPCASAEYLFSYVAKNAHMEKNLVYQMSNCTCSSLMEAKNVLLKTGNAVLSHRQVGKVEASWTVLGISIYN
;
A
#
# COMPACT_ATOMS: atom_id res chain seq x y z
N MET A 1 -38.59 18.36 4.57
CA MET A 1 -39.32 17.09 4.85
C MET A 1 -39.80 16.38 3.58
N TYR A 2 -40.46 17.05 2.62
CA TYR A 2 -40.87 16.41 1.35
C TYR A 2 -39.69 15.89 0.50
N LEU A 3 -38.58 16.63 0.43
CA LEU A 3 -37.34 16.20 -0.25
C LEU A 3 -36.72 14.97 0.42
N PHE A 4 -36.80 14.89 1.76
CA PHE A 4 -36.29 13.77 2.55
C PHE A 4 -37.12 12.50 2.30
N ALA A 5 -38.44 12.63 2.21
CA ALA A 5 -39.33 11.52 1.87
C ALA A 5 -39.17 11.04 0.41
N HIS A 6 -38.84 11.95 -0.52
CA HIS A 6 -38.58 11.61 -1.91
C HIS A 6 -37.24 10.86 -2.07
N ILE A 7 -36.17 11.34 -1.43
CA ILE A 7 -34.87 10.67 -1.39
C ILE A 7 -34.99 9.29 -0.73
N HIS A 8 -35.75 9.17 0.36
CA HIS A 8 -35.97 7.90 1.04
C HIS A 8 -36.78 6.90 0.18
N ARG A 9 -37.69 7.38 -0.68
CA ARG A 9 -38.42 6.57 -1.68
C ARG A 9 -37.51 6.10 -2.81
N GLU A 10 -36.66 6.98 -3.33
CA GLU A 10 -35.68 6.66 -4.39
C GLU A 10 -34.63 5.64 -3.89
N ILE A 11 -34.14 5.81 -2.66
CA ILE A 11 -33.25 4.85 -1.99
C ILE A 11 -33.92 3.48 -1.87
N ASN A 12 -35.16 3.42 -1.36
CA ASN A 12 -35.90 2.16 -1.22
C ASN A 12 -36.26 1.51 -2.56
N SER A 13 -36.56 2.30 -3.59
CA SER A 13 -36.80 1.83 -4.96
C SER A 13 -35.55 1.22 -5.58
N TYR A 14 -34.39 1.87 -5.41
CA TYR A 14 -33.08 1.37 -5.86
C TYR A 14 -32.69 0.06 -5.18
N TYR A 15 -32.89 -0.08 -3.86
CA TYR A 15 -32.63 -1.33 -3.12
C TYR A 15 -33.52 -2.48 -3.59
N ASN A 16 -34.83 -2.24 -3.80
CA ASN A 16 -35.76 -3.27 -4.25
C ASN A 16 -35.49 -3.73 -5.69
N HIS A 17 -35.00 -2.85 -6.57
CA HIS A 17 -34.63 -3.21 -7.94
C HIS A 17 -33.29 -3.97 -8.02
N LYS A 18 -32.36 -3.70 -7.10
CA LYS A 18 -31.04 -4.35 -7.06
C LYS A 18 -31.09 -5.77 -6.50
N ILE A 19 -31.95 -6.04 -5.52
CA ILE A 19 -32.19 -7.40 -4.99
C ILE A 19 -32.69 -8.36 -6.10
N LYS A 20 -33.44 -7.86 -7.10
CA LYS A 20 -33.87 -8.64 -8.27
C LYS A 20 -32.81 -8.79 -9.37
N LEU A 21 -31.84 -7.87 -9.47
CA LEU A 21 -30.83 -7.87 -10.55
C LEU A 21 -29.49 -8.53 -10.15
N ASP A 22 -29.12 -8.49 -8.86
CA ASP A 22 -27.89 -9.11 -8.34
C ASP A 22 -27.95 -10.66 -8.32
N GLN A 23 -29.14 -11.27 -8.35
CA GLN A 23 -29.29 -12.72 -8.51
C GLN A 23 -28.81 -13.24 -9.88
N THR A 24 -28.67 -12.36 -10.88
CA THR A 24 -28.34 -12.73 -12.27
C THR A 24 -26.93 -12.36 -12.74
N LYS A 25 -26.10 -11.68 -11.93
CA LYS A 25 -24.79 -11.15 -12.38
C LYS A 25 -23.56 -11.55 -11.56
N ILE A 26 -23.68 -12.48 -10.61
CA ILE A 26 -22.53 -13.07 -9.91
C ILE A 26 -22.13 -14.42 -10.55
N PHE A 27 -22.00 -14.47 -11.86
CA PHE A 27 -21.28 -15.56 -12.55
C PHE A 27 -20.79 -15.03 -13.90
N LEU A 28 -19.62 -14.37 -13.91
CA LEU A 28 -18.72 -14.29 -15.06
C LEU A 28 -17.36 -13.75 -14.57
N VAL A 29 -16.58 -14.65 -13.98
CA VAL A 29 -15.13 -14.52 -13.89
C VAL A 29 -14.62 -14.41 -15.33
N PHE A 30 -13.96 -13.30 -15.69
CA PHE A 30 -13.29 -13.16 -16.98
C PHE A 30 -12.21 -14.24 -17.13
N LYS A 31 -12.56 -15.35 -17.79
CA LYS A 31 -11.60 -16.21 -18.49
C LYS A 31 -11.04 -15.39 -19.65
N VAL A 32 -9.83 -14.88 -19.50
CA VAL A 32 -9.04 -14.40 -20.63
C VAL A 32 -8.70 -15.61 -21.50
N GLN A 33 -9.49 -15.87 -22.55
CA GLN A 33 -9.06 -16.77 -23.61
C GLN A 33 -8.09 -16.02 -24.55
N PRO A 34 -6.97 -16.65 -24.95
CA PRO A 34 -6.05 -16.07 -25.92
C PRO A 34 -6.71 -16.11 -27.30
N VAL A 35 -7.12 -14.95 -27.82
CA VAL A 35 -7.54 -14.84 -29.22
C VAL A 35 -6.31 -14.97 -30.12
N ALA A 36 -6.13 -16.14 -30.71
CA ALA A 36 -5.23 -16.35 -31.83
C ALA A 36 -5.73 -15.54 -33.04
N ARG A 37 -5.09 -14.40 -33.35
CA ARG A 37 -5.27 -13.74 -34.65
C ARG A 37 -4.11 -14.06 -35.57
N LYS A 38 -4.47 -14.66 -36.71
CA LYS A 38 -3.61 -15.03 -37.83
C LYS A 38 -2.70 -13.86 -38.24
N ARG A 39 -1.41 -14.17 -38.38
CA ARG A 39 -0.38 -13.31 -38.98
C ARG A 39 -0.83 -12.87 -40.37
N LYS A 40 -0.79 -11.57 -40.63
CA LYS A 40 -0.45 -11.04 -41.96
C LYS A 40 0.88 -10.30 -41.80
N ASP A 41 1.91 -10.88 -42.41
CA ASP A 41 3.23 -10.29 -42.51
C ASP A 41 3.15 -8.93 -43.24
N ASN A 42 3.78 -7.90 -42.69
CA ASN A 42 4.74 -7.13 -43.47
C ASN A 42 5.59 -6.12 -42.66
N LYS A 43 6.89 -6.20 -42.95
CA LYS A 43 7.94 -5.17 -42.94
C LYS A 43 8.50 -4.68 -41.59
N LYS A 44 9.59 -5.38 -41.23
CA LYS A 44 10.70 -5.02 -40.33
C LYS A 44 11.07 -3.54 -40.33
N TRP A 45 10.91 -2.87 -39.19
CA TRP A 45 11.71 -1.69 -38.85
C TRP A 45 12.96 -2.12 -38.07
N ARG A 46 14.12 -2.09 -38.73
CA ARG A 46 15.42 -2.31 -38.07
C ARG A 46 15.81 -1.04 -37.31
N ALA A 47 16.03 -1.17 -36.01
CA ALA A 47 16.66 -0.16 -35.17
C ALA A 47 18.08 0.14 -35.67
N ARG A 48 18.42 1.44 -35.79
CA ARG A 48 19.79 1.91 -36.07
C ARG A 48 20.67 1.74 -34.82
N PRO A 49 21.86 1.11 -34.91
CA PRO A 49 22.86 1.16 -33.85
C PRO A 49 23.64 2.48 -33.89
N SER A 50 23.98 2.99 -32.72
CA SER A 50 24.89 4.11 -32.50
C SER A 50 26.29 3.80 -33.07
N ARG A 51 26.90 4.76 -33.80
CA ARG A 51 28.31 4.68 -34.19
C ARG A 51 29.14 5.76 -33.50
N LYS A 52 30.18 5.26 -32.83
CA LYS A 52 31.33 5.96 -32.29
C LYS A 52 32.04 6.78 -33.38
N LYS A 53 32.58 7.94 -32.97
CA LYS A 53 33.49 8.77 -33.76
C LYS A 53 34.82 8.03 -33.98
N SER A 54 35.29 7.95 -35.22
CA SER A 54 36.73 7.95 -35.53
C SER A 54 36.97 8.45 -36.95
N HIS A 55 38.08 9.18 -37.09
CA HIS A 55 38.57 9.86 -38.29
C HIS A 55 38.81 8.94 -39.49
N ARG A 56 38.65 9.44 -40.73
CA ARG A 56 39.74 9.82 -41.68
C ARG A 56 39.24 9.83 -43.15
N LYS A 57 39.50 10.96 -43.82
CA LYS A 57 39.93 11.18 -45.22
C LYS A 57 39.19 10.49 -46.42
N LYS A 58 38.74 11.41 -47.29
CA LYS A 58 39.02 11.54 -48.75
C LYS A 58 38.05 10.94 -49.80
N LYS A 59 37.72 11.86 -50.73
CA LYS A 59 37.56 11.74 -52.20
C LYS A 59 36.25 11.13 -52.72
N SER A 60 35.41 11.99 -53.33
CA SER A 60 35.20 12.17 -54.80
C SER A 60 34.34 11.03 -55.37
N THR A 61 33.21 11.23 -56.04
CA THR A 61 33.08 11.91 -57.33
C THR A 61 31.61 12.20 -57.67
N GLN A 62 31.38 13.40 -58.24
CA GLN A 62 30.54 13.76 -59.39
C GLN A 62 29.31 12.91 -59.79
N LYS A 63 28.12 13.56 -59.73
CA LYS A 63 27.19 13.93 -60.85
C LYS A 63 26.70 12.85 -61.86
N PRO A 64 25.66 13.10 -62.69
CA PRO A 64 24.48 14.00 -62.57
C PRO A 64 23.15 13.42 -63.14
N CYS A 65 22.08 14.24 -63.03
CA CYS A 65 20.93 14.49 -63.95
C CYS A 65 20.35 13.39 -64.86
N GLN A 66 19.01 13.33 -64.95
CA GLN A 66 18.16 13.81 -66.07
C GLN A 66 16.70 13.33 -65.87
N ILE A 67 15.69 14.22 -65.79
CA ILE A 67 14.80 14.76 -66.86
C ILE A 67 14.04 13.68 -67.67
N ARG A 68 12.69 13.71 -67.61
CA ARG A 68 11.66 13.67 -68.70
C ARG A 68 10.32 13.20 -68.12
N LYS A 69 9.27 14.04 -68.08
CA LYS A 69 8.33 14.47 -69.13
C LYS A 69 7.24 13.44 -69.51
N ASN A 70 5.99 13.92 -69.37
CA ASN A 70 4.84 13.81 -70.28
C ASN A 70 3.71 12.77 -70.07
N ASN A 71 2.53 13.33 -69.80
CA ASN A 71 1.25 13.26 -70.53
C ASN A 71 0.50 11.93 -70.75
N SER A 72 -0.79 11.91 -70.41
CA SER A 72 -1.95 11.99 -71.37
C SER A 72 -3.28 11.55 -70.69
N LYS A 73 -4.32 12.41 -70.68
CA LYS A 73 -5.61 12.42 -71.46
C LYS A 73 -6.63 11.33 -71.04
N ALA A 74 -7.79 11.72 -70.45
CA ALA A 74 -9.13 11.93 -71.08
C ALA A 74 -10.06 10.70 -70.80
N SER A 75 -11.40 10.71 -70.63
CA SER A 75 -12.52 11.63 -70.90
C SER A 75 -13.86 11.05 -70.37
N ARG A 76 -14.86 11.93 -70.05
CA ARG A 76 -16.34 11.86 -70.27
C ARG A 76 -17.18 10.71 -69.61
N SER A 77 -18.47 10.80 -69.23
CA SER A 77 -19.55 11.83 -69.24
C SER A 77 -20.85 11.30 -68.56
N THR A 78 -21.65 12.22 -67.98
CA THR A 78 -23.15 12.34 -67.97
C THR A 78 -24.14 11.33 -67.29
N LYS A 79 -25.14 11.94 -66.58
CA LYS A 79 -26.40 11.48 -65.89
C LYS A 79 -27.49 10.94 -66.88
N PRO A 80 -28.81 10.59 -66.58
CA PRO A 80 -29.71 10.95 -65.44
C PRO A 80 -30.92 10.02 -65.02
N SER A 81 -31.71 10.44 -63.97
CA SER A 81 -33.20 10.32 -63.74
C SER A 81 -33.91 8.94 -63.68
N GLN A 82 -35.12 8.68 -63.13
CA GLN A 82 -36.11 9.24 -62.19
C GLN A 82 -37.23 8.16 -61.99
N GLN A 83 -37.81 8.08 -60.78
CA GLN A 83 -39.24 7.91 -60.43
C GLN A 83 -40.18 6.75 -60.92
N ARG A 84 -40.81 6.13 -59.90
CA ARG A 84 -42.29 6.06 -59.57
C ARG A 84 -43.15 4.82 -59.90
N ARG A 85 -44.03 4.53 -58.92
CA ARG A 85 -45.47 4.10 -58.91
C ARG A 85 -45.72 2.72 -58.24
N ARG A 86 -46.80 2.43 -57.48
CA ARG A 86 -47.97 3.16 -56.92
C ARG A 86 -48.79 2.21 -55.99
N LYS A 87 -49.39 2.79 -54.93
CA LYS A 87 -50.77 2.65 -54.39
C LYS A 87 -51.24 1.37 -53.65
N ILE A 88 -51.90 1.59 -52.50
CA ILE A 88 -53.31 1.25 -52.18
C ILE A 88 -53.83 2.25 -51.11
N ASP A 89 -55.11 2.61 -51.21
CA ASP A 89 -55.87 3.71 -50.58
C ASP A 89 -56.74 3.28 -49.37
N LYS A 90 -56.92 4.19 -48.38
CA LYS A 90 -58.15 4.63 -47.63
C LYS A 90 -59.00 3.59 -46.84
N LYS A 91 -59.69 3.84 -45.71
CA LYS A 91 -60.15 5.05 -44.96
C LYS A 91 -60.87 4.59 -43.65
N ASN A 92 -60.78 5.32 -42.52
CA ASN A 92 -61.91 5.96 -41.78
C ASN A 92 -61.58 6.32 -40.30
N ASP A 93 -61.92 7.58 -39.97
CA ASP A 93 -62.26 8.30 -38.71
C ASP A 93 -62.33 7.54 -37.37
N SER A 94 -62.03 8.12 -36.19
CA SER A 94 -62.41 9.45 -35.68
C SER A 94 -61.62 9.90 -34.43
N SER A 95 -61.66 11.23 -34.20
CA SER A 95 -61.65 12.02 -32.94
C SER A 95 -60.37 12.14 -32.06
N ALA A 96 -59.71 13.31 -32.11
CA ALA A 96 -59.54 14.29 -31.01
C ALA A 96 -58.29 15.21 -31.23
N PRO A 97 -58.33 16.51 -30.86
CA PRO A 97 -57.40 17.53 -31.36
C PRO A 97 -56.06 17.63 -30.62
N LEU A 98 -55.07 18.16 -31.34
CA LEU A 98 -53.73 18.53 -30.87
C LEU A 98 -53.77 19.50 -29.67
N ILE A 99 -52.95 19.22 -28.66
CA ILE A 99 -52.33 20.24 -27.80
C ILE A 99 -50.81 20.05 -27.91
N SER A 100 -50.13 21.13 -28.30
CA SER A 100 -48.67 21.24 -28.39
C SER A 100 -48.02 21.02 -27.03
N LEU A 101 -47.22 19.96 -26.90
CA LEU A 101 -46.28 19.81 -25.79
C LEU A 101 -44.96 20.46 -26.20
N GLU A 102 -44.78 21.71 -25.75
CA GLU A 102 -43.45 22.27 -25.54
C GLU A 102 -42.71 21.34 -24.58
N THR A 103 -41.76 20.57 -25.09
CA THR A 103 -40.81 19.84 -24.25
C THR A 103 -39.88 20.84 -23.61
N GLN A 104 -40.25 21.33 -22.42
CA GLN A 104 -39.29 21.92 -21.50
C GLN A 104 -38.28 20.84 -21.14
N SER A 105 -37.08 20.92 -21.72
CA SER A 105 -35.91 20.23 -21.21
C SER A 105 -35.55 20.86 -19.86
N THR A 106 -36.03 20.29 -18.77
CA THR A 106 -35.50 20.58 -17.44
C THR A 106 -34.11 19.94 -17.37
N GLU A 107 -33.07 20.72 -17.65
CA GLU A 107 -31.73 20.43 -17.15
C GLU A 107 -31.83 20.46 -15.61
N GLU A 108 -31.86 19.28 -14.98
CA GLU A 108 -31.69 19.17 -13.53
C GLU A 108 -30.25 19.58 -13.19
N VAL A 109 -30.03 20.87 -12.96
CA VAL A 109 -28.82 21.38 -12.33
C VAL A 109 -28.84 20.91 -10.88
N PHE A 110 -28.25 19.75 -10.63
CA PHE A 110 -28.06 19.28 -9.26
C PHE A 110 -27.13 20.27 -8.53
N ASP A 111 -27.61 20.88 -7.43
CA ASP A 111 -26.79 21.69 -6.54
C ASP A 111 -25.53 20.88 -6.15
N THR A 112 -24.36 21.49 -6.29
CA THR A 112 -23.07 20.87 -6.03
C THR A 112 -23.00 20.23 -4.63
N ARG A 113 -23.67 20.85 -3.67
CA ARG A 113 -23.80 20.35 -2.29
C ARG A 113 -24.61 19.07 -2.24
N ILE A 114 -25.66 18.91 -3.05
CA ILE A 114 -26.48 17.69 -3.08
C ILE A 114 -25.66 16.51 -3.61
N ILE A 115 -24.90 16.70 -4.69
CA ILE A 115 -24.04 15.65 -5.26
C ILE A 115 -22.98 15.21 -4.24
N HIS A 116 -22.28 16.17 -3.63
CA HIS A 116 -21.24 15.84 -2.65
C HIS A 116 -21.82 15.15 -1.42
N THR A 117 -22.96 15.60 -0.89
CA THR A 117 -23.65 14.92 0.22
C THR A 117 -24.06 13.50 -0.17
N PHE A 118 -24.68 13.29 -1.32
CA PHE A 118 -25.07 11.96 -1.80
C PHE A 118 -23.87 11.01 -1.93
N LEU A 119 -22.79 11.46 -2.56
CA LEU A 119 -21.57 10.67 -2.68
C LEU A 119 -20.94 10.34 -1.32
N SER A 120 -20.98 11.31 -0.40
CA SER A 120 -20.47 11.16 0.96
C SER A 120 -21.27 10.12 1.74
N GLU A 121 -22.59 10.23 1.75
CA GLU A 121 -23.50 9.28 2.40
C GLU A 121 -23.34 7.87 1.83
N ARG A 122 -23.27 7.75 0.50
CA ARG A 122 -23.02 6.46 -0.15
C ARG A 122 -21.68 5.87 0.29
N TYR A 123 -20.60 6.64 0.24
CA TYR A 123 -19.29 6.18 0.71
C TYR A 123 -19.34 5.73 2.17
N LEU A 124 -19.92 6.57 3.05
CA LEU A 124 -20.03 6.29 4.48
C LEU A 124 -20.85 5.03 4.75
N SER A 125 -21.95 4.80 4.03
CA SER A 125 -22.76 3.57 4.12
C SER A 125 -22.00 2.31 3.71
N GLU A 126 -21.04 2.44 2.78
CA GLU A 126 -20.18 1.33 2.43
C GLU A 126 -19.17 1.05 3.53
N VAL A 127 -18.51 2.08 4.10
CA VAL A 127 -17.38 1.89 5.01
C VAL A 127 -17.77 1.70 6.48
N ARG A 128 -18.71 2.50 7.02
CA ARG A 128 -19.16 2.46 8.43
C ARG A 128 -20.17 1.35 8.67
N GLN A 129 -19.73 0.10 8.52
CA GLN A 129 -20.55 -1.07 8.80
C GLN A 129 -20.14 -1.71 10.10
N VAL A 130 -21.11 -2.34 10.77
CA VAL A 130 -20.84 -3.24 11.89
C VAL A 130 -20.08 -4.46 11.36
N TRP A 131 -19.11 -4.93 12.14
CA TRP A 131 -18.36 -6.15 11.82
C TRP A 131 -18.87 -7.28 12.70
N LEU A 132 -19.27 -8.38 12.07
CA LEU A 132 -19.90 -9.52 12.71
C LEU A 132 -19.01 -10.74 12.54
N SER A 133 -19.00 -11.61 13.56
CA SER A 133 -18.31 -12.90 13.50
C SER A 133 -19.17 -13.93 12.77
N CYS A 134 -18.56 -14.64 11.82
CA CYS A 134 -19.19 -15.78 11.15
C CYS A 134 -19.27 -16.97 12.12
N GLN A 135 -20.46 -17.53 12.32
CA GLN A 135 -20.63 -18.69 13.20
C GLN A 135 -19.90 -19.95 12.69
N CYS A 136 -19.80 -20.12 11.36
CA CYS A 136 -19.13 -21.27 10.78
C CYS A 136 -17.59 -21.18 10.88
N CYS A 137 -16.98 -20.07 10.48
CA CYS A 137 -15.51 -19.96 10.34
C CYS A 137 -14.82 -19.02 11.34
N THR A 138 -15.58 -18.43 12.26
CA THR A 138 -15.15 -17.45 13.28
C THR A 138 -14.44 -16.21 12.76
N CYS A 139 -14.40 -16.00 11.44
CA CYS A 139 -13.84 -14.79 10.85
C CYS A 139 -14.81 -13.64 11.04
N GLU A 140 -14.29 -12.48 11.43
CA GLU A 140 -15.07 -11.24 11.43
C GLU A 140 -15.24 -10.75 10.01
N HIS A 141 -16.38 -10.20 9.63
CA HIS A 141 -16.63 -9.59 8.34
C HIS A 141 -17.57 -8.39 8.49
N PRO A 142 -17.48 -7.39 7.60
CA PRO A 142 -18.48 -6.35 7.58
C PRO A 142 -19.87 -6.94 7.27
N GLU A 143 -20.91 -6.36 7.83
CA GLU A 143 -22.30 -6.83 7.72
C GLU A 143 -22.74 -7.11 6.28
N CYS A 144 -22.32 -6.29 5.29
CA CYS A 144 -22.66 -6.53 3.88
C CYS A 144 -22.11 -7.85 3.31
N ASN A 145 -21.14 -8.46 3.98
CA ASN A 145 -20.53 -9.73 3.61
C ASN A 145 -21.04 -10.90 4.47
N MET A 146 -22.17 -10.70 5.16
CA MET A 146 -22.81 -11.69 6.01
C MET A 146 -24.21 -12.00 5.48
N GLN A 147 -24.67 -13.22 5.72
CA GLN A 147 -26.00 -13.70 5.35
C GLN A 147 -26.55 -14.59 6.46
N PRO A 148 -27.87 -14.56 6.72
CA PRO A 148 -28.50 -15.51 7.63
C PRO A 148 -28.47 -16.92 7.01
N ALA A 149 -28.02 -17.90 7.77
CA ALA A 149 -27.94 -19.28 7.33
C ALA A 149 -29.34 -19.86 7.06
N LYS A 150 -29.49 -20.50 5.90
CA LYS A 150 -30.66 -21.35 5.57
C LYS A 150 -30.54 -22.74 6.17
N LYS A 151 -31.68 -23.45 6.30
CA LYS A 151 -31.77 -24.85 6.78
C LYS A 151 -30.83 -25.84 6.08
N GLU A 152 -30.54 -25.63 4.80
CA GLU A 152 -29.59 -26.47 4.05
C GLU A 152 -28.14 -26.37 4.56
N HIS A 153 -27.75 -25.23 5.14
CA HIS A 153 -26.39 -25.01 5.63
C HIS A 153 -26.09 -25.82 6.89
N GLU A 154 -27.07 -26.11 7.74
CA GLU A 154 -26.89 -26.92 8.96
C GLU A 154 -26.27 -28.29 8.65
N LYS A 155 -26.47 -28.80 7.43
CA LYS A 155 -25.88 -30.07 6.99
C LYS A 155 -24.38 -30.01 6.78
N TYR A 156 -23.83 -28.85 6.44
CA TYR A 156 -22.45 -28.70 5.93
C TYR A 156 -21.61 -27.66 6.70
N HIS A 157 -22.22 -26.92 7.64
CA HIS A 157 -21.61 -25.84 8.40
C HIS A 157 -21.84 -25.99 9.91
N ASP A 158 -21.03 -25.31 10.70
CA ASP A 158 -21.23 -25.15 12.14
C ASP A 158 -22.17 -23.95 12.40
N CYS A 159 -23.44 -24.10 12.04
CA CYS A 159 -24.46 -23.07 12.26
C CYS A 159 -25.88 -23.65 12.32
N VAL A 160 -26.81 -22.88 12.86
CA VAL A 160 -28.26 -23.12 12.83
C VAL A 160 -28.97 -22.10 11.93
N VAL A 161 -30.24 -22.35 11.60
CA VAL A 161 -31.06 -21.39 10.83
C VAL A 161 -31.01 -19.98 11.46
N ASN A 162 -30.81 -18.97 10.61
CA ASN A 162 -30.66 -17.54 10.95
C ASN A 162 -29.34 -17.13 11.61
N ASP A 163 -28.42 -18.06 11.87
CA ASP A 163 -27.06 -17.68 12.26
C ASP A 163 -26.40 -16.85 11.16
N MET A 164 -25.68 -15.80 11.54
CA MET A 164 -24.93 -15.00 10.60
C MET A 164 -23.66 -15.74 10.15
N ILE A 165 -23.60 -16.08 8.87
CA ILE A 165 -22.43 -16.69 8.22
C ILE A 165 -21.90 -15.79 7.12
N CYS A 166 -20.59 -15.83 6.87
CA CYS A 166 -19.99 -14.99 5.83
C CYS A 166 -20.36 -15.52 4.42
N LEU A 167 -20.34 -14.63 3.41
CA LEU A 167 -20.66 -14.98 2.02
C LEU A 167 -19.87 -16.20 1.51
N PHE A 168 -18.60 -16.34 1.89
CA PHE A 168 -17.80 -17.51 1.49
C PHE A 168 -18.33 -18.83 2.05
N CYS A 169 -18.87 -18.82 3.27
CA CYS A 169 -19.51 -19.99 3.85
C CYS A 169 -20.89 -20.19 3.25
N TYR A 170 -21.67 -19.11 3.07
CA TYR A 170 -22.99 -19.18 2.47
C TYR A 170 -22.97 -19.77 1.05
N ASP A 171 -22.01 -19.36 0.22
CA ASP A 171 -21.88 -19.82 -1.16
C ASP A 171 -21.17 -21.19 -1.27
N PHE A 172 -20.90 -21.87 -0.15
CA PHE A 172 -20.23 -23.15 -0.18
C PHE A 172 -21.15 -24.24 -0.73
N ILE A 173 -20.67 -24.90 -1.79
CA ILE A 173 -21.34 -26.06 -2.38
C ILE A 173 -20.55 -27.32 -1.99
N PRO A 174 -21.16 -28.28 -1.28
CA PRO A 174 -20.52 -29.55 -0.92
C PRO A 174 -20.23 -30.41 -2.16
N LYS A 175 -19.19 -31.25 -2.07
CA LYS A 175 -18.86 -32.28 -3.06
C LYS A 175 -18.43 -33.56 -2.36
N GLU A 176 -18.29 -34.65 -3.08
CA GLU A 176 -17.84 -35.94 -2.53
C GLU A 176 -16.51 -35.84 -1.78
N ASP A 177 -15.53 -35.10 -2.33
CA ASP A 177 -14.20 -34.89 -1.74
C ASP A 177 -14.15 -33.75 -0.69
N ARG A 178 -15.26 -33.04 -0.50
CA ARG A 178 -15.42 -31.92 0.44
C ARG A 178 -16.87 -31.85 0.92
N PRO A 179 -17.28 -32.79 1.79
CA PRO A 179 -18.68 -32.92 2.19
C PRO A 179 -19.15 -31.78 3.09
N PHE A 180 -18.25 -31.01 3.71
CA PHE A 180 -18.58 -29.85 4.54
C PHE A 180 -17.64 -28.68 4.27
N CYS A 181 -17.98 -27.52 4.82
CA CYS A 181 -17.23 -26.29 4.62
C CYS A 181 -15.77 -26.44 5.08
N PRO A 182 -14.76 -26.20 4.22
CA PRO A 182 -13.35 -26.31 4.60
C PRO A 182 -12.93 -25.25 5.63
N HIS A 183 -13.68 -24.15 5.76
CA HIS A 183 -13.39 -23.09 6.72
C HIS A 183 -14.07 -23.31 8.07
N SER A 184 -14.86 -24.38 8.21
CA SER A 184 -15.63 -24.64 9.42
C SER A 184 -14.72 -24.85 10.62
N HIS A 185 -15.02 -24.14 11.70
CA HIS A 185 -14.20 -24.10 12.91
C HIS A 185 -14.15 -25.47 13.61
N THR A 186 -15.29 -26.13 13.75
CA THR A 186 -15.43 -27.41 14.44
C THR A 186 -15.25 -28.58 13.47
N ARG A 187 -16.01 -28.61 12.37
CA ARG A 187 -15.97 -29.73 11.41
C ARG A 187 -14.60 -29.94 10.75
N ASN A 188 -13.85 -28.86 10.51
CA ASN A 188 -12.51 -28.95 9.94
C ASN A 188 -11.38 -28.79 10.98
N MET A 189 -11.67 -28.99 12.27
CA MET A 189 -10.68 -28.97 13.36
C MET A 189 -9.80 -27.71 13.37
N MET A 190 -10.41 -26.55 13.14
CA MET A 190 -9.75 -25.24 13.23
C MET A 190 -9.91 -24.62 14.63
N SER A 191 -10.71 -25.25 15.49
CA SER A 191 -10.98 -24.80 16.85
C SER A 191 -9.76 -24.85 17.74
N ILE A 192 -9.55 -23.75 18.48
CA ILE A 192 -8.49 -23.62 19.47
C ILE A 192 -9.14 -23.23 20.79
N PRO A 193 -8.82 -23.92 21.90
CA PRO A 193 -9.42 -23.58 23.17
C PRO A 193 -8.94 -22.22 23.69
N ILE A 194 -9.69 -21.70 24.66
CA ILE A 194 -9.38 -20.45 25.34
C ILE A 194 -8.00 -20.58 25.99
N SER A 195 -7.14 -19.58 25.77
CA SER A 195 -5.81 -19.59 26.34
C SER A 195 -5.89 -19.45 27.87
N PRO A 196 -5.33 -20.39 28.65
CA PRO A 196 -5.35 -20.33 30.10
C PRO A 196 -4.51 -19.14 30.60
N THR A 197 -4.82 -18.66 31.81
CA THR A 197 -4.13 -17.50 32.40
C THR A 197 -2.63 -17.73 32.58
N CYS A 198 -2.18 -18.97 32.80
CA CYS A 198 -0.77 -19.33 32.87
C CYS A 198 -0.01 -19.15 31.54
N LEU A 199 -0.70 -19.07 30.40
CA LEU A 199 -0.11 -18.82 29.08
C LEU A 199 -0.18 -17.35 28.64
N LYS A 200 -0.64 -16.45 29.52
CA LYS A 200 -0.46 -14.99 29.35
C LYS A 200 0.98 -14.62 29.71
N LEU A 201 1.87 -14.82 28.75
CA LEU A 201 3.32 -14.71 28.93
C LEU A 201 3.87 -13.42 28.30
N GLY A 202 4.84 -12.82 28.97
CA GLY A 202 5.71 -11.79 28.41
C GLY A 202 6.64 -12.36 27.33
N PHE A 203 7.31 -11.48 26.58
CA PHE A 203 8.11 -11.88 25.42
C PHE A 203 9.21 -12.92 25.74
N LEU A 204 10.01 -12.72 26.79
CA LEU A 204 11.05 -13.68 27.15
C LEU A 204 10.48 -14.99 27.71
N GLU A 205 9.36 -14.93 28.43
CA GLU A 205 8.68 -16.10 28.97
C GLU A 205 8.11 -16.96 27.83
N GLN A 206 7.52 -16.33 26.80
CA GLN A 206 7.10 -17.01 25.55
C GLN A 206 8.29 -17.78 24.92
N ARG A 207 9.47 -17.16 24.89
CA ARG A 207 10.68 -17.83 24.40
C ARG A 207 11.14 -18.97 25.30
N ALA A 208 11.01 -18.82 26.61
CA ALA A 208 11.40 -19.84 27.58
C ALA A 208 10.55 -21.10 27.45
N VAL A 209 9.26 -20.94 27.15
CA VAL A 209 8.33 -22.09 27.05
C VAL A 209 8.33 -22.75 25.67
N ALA A 210 8.66 -22.02 24.60
CA ALA A 210 8.67 -22.56 23.24
C ALA A 210 9.81 -23.55 23.01
N ILE A 211 9.51 -24.68 22.36
CA ILE A 211 10.52 -25.69 21.98
C ILE A 211 11.07 -25.46 20.56
N MET A 212 10.32 -24.72 19.74
CA MET A 212 10.74 -24.29 18.40
C MET A 212 10.83 -22.77 18.34
N HIS A 213 11.78 -22.24 17.57
CA HIS A 213 12.06 -20.81 17.55
C HIS A 213 12.10 -20.25 16.13
N CYS A 214 11.40 -19.12 15.94
CA CYS A 214 11.62 -18.25 14.78
C CYS A 214 12.83 -17.36 15.03
N TYR A 215 13.74 -17.32 14.05
CA TYR A 215 14.85 -16.40 13.96
C TYR A 215 14.51 -15.35 12.90
N MET A 216 14.33 -14.11 13.33
CA MET A 216 14.08 -12.98 12.44
C MET A 216 14.60 -11.69 13.08
N SER A 217 14.91 -10.69 12.27
CA SER A 217 15.19 -9.35 12.79
C SER A 217 13.88 -8.56 12.85
N ILE A 218 13.41 -8.30 14.06
CA ILE A 218 12.29 -7.40 14.30
C ILE A 218 12.86 -6.01 14.60
N LEU A 219 12.37 -5.03 13.85
CA LEU A 219 12.61 -3.62 14.06
C LEU A 219 11.38 -3.04 14.75
N ILE A 220 11.59 -2.23 15.77
CA ILE A 220 10.54 -1.38 16.31
C ILE A 220 10.71 0.00 15.67
N ILE A 221 9.68 0.44 14.97
CA ILE A 221 9.64 1.73 14.27
C ILE A 221 8.73 2.65 15.06
N ARG A 222 9.23 3.84 15.44
CA ARG A 222 8.46 4.91 16.09
C ARG A 222 7.66 4.44 17.33
N GLY A 223 8.35 4.06 18.40
CA GLY A 223 7.69 3.67 19.65
C GLY A 223 7.26 2.21 19.65
N HIS A 224 6.09 1.86 19.11
CA HIS A 224 5.45 0.56 19.33
C HIS A 224 5.18 -0.28 18.07
N GLN A 225 5.48 0.24 16.88
CA GLN A 225 5.13 -0.47 15.65
C GLN A 225 6.19 -1.48 15.22
N SER A 226 5.76 -2.72 15.03
CA SER A 226 6.66 -3.80 14.59
C SER A 226 6.87 -3.77 13.07
N ALA A 227 8.11 -3.99 12.65
CA ALA A 227 8.50 -4.30 11.29
C ALA A 227 9.53 -5.44 11.29
N MET A 228 9.64 -6.17 10.19
CA MET A 228 10.66 -7.19 9.99
C MET A 228 11.68 -6.69 8.98
N LYS A 229 12.97 -6.96 9.21
CA LYS A 229 14.02 -6.86 8.20
C LYS A 229 14.56 -8.25 7.88
N GLY A 230 14.55 -8.61 6.60
CA GLY A 230 15.10 -9.87 6.11
C GLY A 230 14.17 -11.07 6.19
N GLN A 231 14.74 -12.28 6.23
CA GLN A 231 13.97 -13.53 6.22
C GLN A 231 13.73 -14.06 7.63
N VAL A 232 12.63 -14.81 7.77
CA VAL A 232 12.38 -15.68 8.93
C VAL A 232 13.06 -17.02 8.67
N VAL A 233 13.93 -17.43 9.58
CA VAL A 233 14.55 -18.75 9.59
C VAL A 233 14.02 -19.52 10.79
N HIS A 234 13.60 -20.76 10.58
CA HIS A 234 13.27 -21.67 11.68
C HIS A 234 14.52 -22.45 12.03
N CYS A 235 14.94 -22.41 13.29
CA CYS A 235 15.90 -23.39 13.79
C CYS A 235 15.29 -24.06 15.02
N GLN A 236 15.45 -25.37 15.08
CA GLN A 236 15.45 -26.06 16.35
C GLN A 236 16.59 -25.45 17.17
N ALA A 237 16.36 -25.09 18.44
CA ALA A 237 17.43 -24.57 19.27
C ALA A 237 18.59 -25.59 19.23
N ASP A 238 19.80 -25.12 18.91
CA ASP A 238 20.96 -25.94 18.57
C ASP A 238 21.09 -27.19 19.47
N ILE A 239 20.86 -28.37 18.89
CA ILE A 239 21.06 -29.69 19.49
C ILE A 239 22.57 -30.01 19.42
N ALA A 240 23.40 -29.10 19.91
CA ALA A 240 24.82 -29.38 20.14
C ALA A 240 25.04 -30.00 21.53
N ASP A 241 24.13 -29.72 22.48
CA ASP A 241 24.15 -30.32 23.81
C ASP A 241 22.90 -31.17 24.03
N ASN A 242 23.08 -32.47 24.26
CA ASN A 242 22.08 -33.48 24.58
C ASN A 242 21.24 -33.16 25.84
N MET A 243 20.38 -32.13 25.81
CA MET A 243 19.38 -31.82 26.84
C MET A 243 17.95 -31.84 26.26
N GLY A 244 17.70 -32.70 25.27
CA GLY A 244 16.51 -32.68 24.42
C GLY A 244 15.14 -32.82 25.10
N ASN A 245 15.07 -33.05 26.41
CA ASN A 245 13.82 -33.18 27.16
C ASN A 245 13.65 -32.17 28.30
N LEU A 246 14.66 -31.39 28.68
CA LEU A 246 14.57 -30.45 29.81
C LEU A 246 14.21 -29.03 29.34
N LEU A 247 13.21 -28.42 29.95
CA LEU A 247 12.71 -27.08 29.65
C LEU A 247 12.80 -26.16 30.87
N PRO A 248 13.05 -24.83 30.72
CA PRO A 248 13.38 -24.12 29.48
C PRO A 248 14.69 -24.57 28.83
N LEU A 249 14.79 -24.42 27.50
CA LEU A 249 16.02 -24.74 26.78
C LEU A 249 17.14 -23.74 27.16
N PRO A 250 18.38 -24.22 27.42
CA PRO A 250 19.50 -23.34 27.70
C PRO A 250 19.67 -22.28 26.61
N LYS A 251 19.94 -21.03 27.01
CA LYS A 251 20.18 -19.90 26.08
C LYS A 251 19.00 -19.58 25.15
N CYS A 252 17.76 -20.03 25.41
CA CYS A 252 16.55 -19.69 24.64
C CYS A 252 16.33 -18.17 24.41
N TYR A 253 16.89 -17.34 25.29
CA TYR A 253 16.88 -15.88 25.20
C TYR A 253 17.95 -15.28 24.26
N LYS A 254 18.99 -16.03 23.85
CA LYS A 254 20.11 -15.52 23.01
C LYS A 254 19.77 -15.45 21.51
N PHE A 255 18.54 -15.76 21.12
CA PHE A 255 18.19 -16.14 19.75
C PHE A 255 17.50 -15.08 18.88
N MET A 256 17.33 -13.84 19.35
CA MET A 256 16.87 -12.73 18.49
C MET A 256 17.67 -11.44 18.67
N ALA A 257 17.97 -10.78 17.56
CA ALA A 257 18.45 -9.41 17.52
C ALA A 257 17.24 -8.48 17.25
N VAL A 258 16.77 -7.81 18.31
CA VAL A 258 15.88 -6.66 18.15
C VAL A 258 16.76 -5.48 17.75
N ILE A 259 16.58 -4.96 16.54
CA ILE A 259 17.41 -3.86 16.01
C ILE A 259 16.51 -2.64 15.88
N GLN A 260 16.71 -1.61 16.70
CA GLN A 260 16.04 -0.32 16.49
C GLN A 260 16.88 0.55 15.55
N GLN A 261 16.28 1.06 14.47
CA GLN A 261 16.95 2.01 13.58
C GLN A 261 17.06 3.37 14.28
N LYS A 262 18.29 3.89 14.40
CA LYS A 262 18.54 5.25 14.89
C LYS A 262 17.71 6.29 14.10
N PRO A 263 17.11 7.31 14.75
CA PRO A 263 16.81 8.56 14.11
C PRO A 263 18.17 9.17 13.73
N THR A 264 18.37 9.52 12.47
CA THR A 264 19.71 9.83 11.94
C THR A 264 20.35 11.12 12.49
N ASN A 265 19.76 11.80 13.46
CA ASN A 265 20.12 13.19 13.78
C ASN A 265 20.48 13.52 15.24
N ASP A 266 20.36 12.60 16.21
CA ASP A 266 20.77 12.91 17.59
C ASP A 266 22.16 12.32 17.89
N ASN A 267 23.15 13.21 17.96
CA ASN A 267 24.52 12.92 18.39
C ASN A 267 24.63 12.58 19.90
N ASN A 268 23.53 12.64 20.64
CA ASN A 268 23.50 12.24 22.04
C ASN A 268 23.30 10.72 22.16
N LYS A 269 24.38 10.04 22.55
CA LYS A 269 24.42 8.62 22.94
C LYS A 269 23.61 8.40 24.24
N ILE A 270 22.29 8.56 24.22
CA ILE A 270 21.46 8.07 25.32
C ILE A 270 21.20 6.58 25.07
N ARG A 271 21.98 5.74 25.76
CA ARG A 271 21.81 4.29 25.78
C ARG A 271 20.64 3.99 26.72
N SER A 272 19.44 3.73 26.20
CA SER A 272 18.41 3.06 27.01
C SER A 272 18.72 1.56 27.07
N THR A 273 18.51 0.96 28.24
CA THR A 273 18.71 -0.47 28.48
C THR A 273 17.33 -1.06 28.73
N VAL A 274 16.94 -2.06 27.93
CA VAL A 274 15.63 -2.69 28.06
C VAL A 274 15.76 -3.84 29.02
N ARG A 275 15.08 -3.72 30.15
CA ARG A 275 14.98 -4.78 31.12
C ARG A 275 13.70 -5.53 30.85
N TYR A 276 13.83 -6.80 30.49
CA TYR A 276 12.68 -7.70 30.50
C TYR A 276 12.53 -8.20 31.94
N SER A 277 11.36 -7.98 32.53
CA SER A 277 10.98 -8.72 33.72
C SER A 277 10.60 -10.14 33.29
N VAL A 278 11.12 -11.15 33.98
CA VAL A 278 10.84 -12.56 33.72
C VAL A 278 10.40 -13.18 35.03
N SER A 279 9.20 -13.75 35.05
CA SER A 279 8.72 -14.52 36.18
C SER A 279 9.05 -16.00 35.98
N ALA A 280 10.04 -16.50 36.72
CA ALA A 280 10.36 -17.93 36.74
C ALA A 280 9.15 -18.78 37.18
N ILE A 281 8.32 -18.25 38.10
CA ILE A 281 7.08 -18.88 38.55
C ILE A 281 6.09 -19.01 37.39
N GLN A 282 5.94 -17.95 36.59
CA GLN A 282 5.03 -17.96 35.43
C GLN A 282 5.51 -18.96 34.37
N ILE A 283 6.82 -19.01 34.09
CA ILE A 283 7.43 -20.00 33.19
C ILE A 283 7.15 -21.43 33.68
N LEU A 284 7.36 -21.69 34.98
CA LEU A 284 7.13 -23.00 35.58
C LEU A 284 5.66 -23.43 35.44
N LYS A 285 4.71 -22.55 35.80
CA LYS A 285 3.27 -22.79 35.66
C LYS A 285 2.87 -23.08 34.22
N ALA A 286 3.40 -22.30 33.28
CA ALA A 286 3.15 -22.48 31.85
C ALA A 286 3.66 -23.82 31.34
N LEU A 287 4.91 -24.20 31.68
CA LEU A 287 5.50 -25.47 31.26
C LEU A 287 4.79 -26.68 31.87
N GLN A 288 4.39 -26.60 33.14
CA GLN A 288 3.60 -27.65 33.79
C GLN A 288 2.27 -27.86 33.08
N PHE A 289 1.58 -26.77 32.72
CA PHE A 289 0.36 -26.83 31.92
C PHE A 289 0.62 -27.48 30.56
N LEU A 290 1.65 -27.04 29.84
CA LEU A 290 1.96 -27.54 28.49
C LEU A 290 2.32 -29.03 28.51
N ILE A 291 3.08 -29.52 29.48
CA ILE A 291 3.42 -30.96 29.59
C ILE A 291 2.16 -31.83 29.75
N GLN A 292 1.17 -31.34 30.49
CA GLN A 292 -0.06 -32.08 30.74
C GLN A 292 -1.04 -32.02 29.56
N ASN A 293 -1.08 -30.89 28.84
CA ASN A 293 -2.17 -30.59 27.90
C ASN A 293 -1.74 -30.44 26.44
N HIS A 294 -0.45 -30.21 26.16
CA HIS A 294 0.04 -29.93 24.82
C HIS A 294 0.73 -31.16 24.23
N SER A 295 0.22 -31.61 23.08
CA SER A 295 0.66 -32.85 22.43
C SER A 295 2.15 -32.86 22.03
N GLY A 296 2.75 -31.69 21.75
CA GLY A 296 4.20 -31.50 21.49
C GLY A 296 5.12 -31.53 22.72
N TYR A 297 4.58 -31.51 23.95
CA TYR A 297 5.35 -31.49 25.20
C TYR A 297 5.33 -32.83 25.93
N LEU A 298 4.70 -33.84 25.33
CA LEU A 298 4.71 -35.21 25.82
C LEU A 298 6.18 -35.68 25.98
N ASN A 299 6.53 -36.17 27.17
CA ASN A 299 7.87 -36.61 27.56
C ASN A 299 8.91 -35.49 27.81
N LYS A 300 8.49 -34.23 27.87
CA LYS A 300 9.36 -33.13 28.35
C LYS A 300 9.31 -33.06 29.88
N GLN A 301 10.42 -32.61 30.47
CA GLN A 301 10.62 -32.40 31.90
C GLN A 301 10.91 -30.92 32.15
N VAL A 302 10.44 -30.39 33.28
CA VAL A 302 10.68 -28.99 33.65
C VAL A 302 11.83 -28.91 34.64
N LEU A 303 12.72 -27.94 34.45
CA LEU A 303 13.74 -27.60 35.42
C LEU A 303 13.10 -27.14 36.74
N PRO A 304 13.68 -27.49 37.90
CA PRO A 304 13.25 -26.95 39.19
C PRO A 304 13.30 -25.42 39.19
N LEU A 305 12.38 -24.77 39.92
CA LEU A 305 12.22 -23.31 39.98
C LEU A 305 13.57 -22.59 40.18
N ARG A 306 14.39 -23.04 41.13
CA ARG A 306 15.70 -22.46 41.43
C ARG A 306 16.63 -22.39 40.21
N LYS A 307 16.63 -23.44 39.38
CA LYS A 307 17.43 -23.46 38.14
C LYS A 307 16.87 -22.51 37.07
N ILE A 308 15.55 -22.30 37.05
CA ILE A 308 14.93 -21.32 36.16
C ILE A 308 15.28 -19.90 36.62
N GLU A 309 15.20 -19.63 37.93
CA GLU A 309 15.60 -18.34 38.52
C GLU A 309 17.08 -18.03 38.24
N GLU A 310 17.96 -19.02 38.41
CA GLU A 310 19.39 -18.91 38.05
C GLU A 310 19.58 -18.67 36.55
N MET A 311 18.81 -19.35 35.68
CA MET A 311 18.94 -19.23 34.22
C MET A 311 18.58 -17.84 33.69
N PHE A 312 17.59 -17.18 34.31
CA PHE A 312 17.08 -15.88 33.88
C PHE A 312 17.49 -14.71 34.79
N GLU A 313 18.33 -14.97 35.81
CA GLU A 313 18.78 -13.97 36.78
C GLU A 313 17.60 -13.21 37.42
N CYS A 314 16.52 -13.92 37.75
CA CYS A 314 15.31 -13.31 38.33
C CYS A 314 15.64 -12.66 39.69
N ARG A 315 15.38 -11.36 39.85
CA ARG A 315 15.46 -10.66 41.15
C ARG A 315 14.13 -10.75 41.88
N HIS A 316 14.17 -10.99 43.19
CA HIS A 316 12.98 -11.16 44.06
C HIS A 316 12.22 -9.85 44.39
N GLU A 317 12.45 -8.77 43.65
CA GLU A 317 11.69 -7.52 43.83
C GLU A 317 10.58 -7.47 42.78
N ASP A 318 9.33 -7.35 43.24
CA ASP A 318 8.11 -7.25 42.43
C ASP A 318 8.16 -6.04 41.49
N VAL A 319 8.81 -6.21 40.33
CA VAL A 319 8.72 -5.25 39.23
C VAL A 319 7.66 -5.75 38.28
N ALA A 320 6.57 -4.99 38.19
CA ALA A 320 5.46 -5.20 37.27
C ALA A 320 5.97 -5.62 35.86
N PRO A 321 5.26 -6.50 35.15
CA PRO A 321 5.64 -6.88 33.80
C PRO A 321 5.71 -5.62 32.93
N ILE A 322 6.92 -5.25 32.52
CA ILE A 322 7.12 -4.19 31.55
C ILE A 322 6.52 -4.72 30.23
N ARG A 323 5.30 -4.29 29.91
CA ARG A 323 4.84 -4.25 28.52
C ARG A 323 5.85 -3.41 27.76
N ILE A 324 6.25 -3.86 26.57
CA ILE A 324 7.29 -3.24 25.76
C ILE A 324 7.03 -1.73 25.66
N ILE A 325 7.72 -0.96 26.49
CA ILE A 325 7.88 0.48 26.41
C ILE A 325 9.36 0.66 26.08
N ASP A 326 9.61 1.30 24.93
CA ASP A 326 10.89 1.80 24.44
C ASP A 326 12.08 0.83 24.47
N SER A 327 12.43 0.25 23.31
CA SER A 327 13.62 -0.60 23.22
C SER A 327 14.63 -0.30 22.12
N TYR A 328 15.61 0.56 22.47
CA TYR A 328 16.99 0.39 22.04
C TYR A 328 17.65 -0.52 23.08
N ALA A 329 18.40 -1.55 22.68
CA ALA A 329 19.33 -2.20 23.59
C ALA A 329 20.50 -2.88 22.87
N TYR A 330 21.70 -2.38 23.20
CA TYR A 330 22.97 -3.11 23.23
C TYR A 330 23.24 -3.41 24.72
N ASN A 331 23.53 -4.67 25.05
CA ASN A 331 24.14 -5.22 26.27
C ASN A 331 23.58 -4.89 27.68
N ASN A 332 23.25 -5.94 28.46
CA ASN A 332 23.96 -6.37 29.69
C ASN A 332 23.12 -7.38 30.52
N CYS A 333 23.35 -8.68 30.33
CA CYS A 333 23.59 -9.60 31.46
C CYS A 333 25.09 -9.91 31.37
N THR A 334 25.89 -9.30 32.24
CA THR A 334 27.33 -9.56 32.40
C THR A 334 27.50 -10.90 33.09
N THR A 335 28.23 -11.93 32.62
CA THR A 335 29.58 -11.94 32.03
C THR A 335 29.78 -13.17 31.12
N SER A 336 29.87 -12.95 29.81
CA SER A 336 30.73 -13.63 28.82
C SER A 336 30.26 -13.20 27.42
N ALA A 337 30.96 -12.20 26.89
CA ALA A 337 30.94 -11.68 25.52
C ALA A 337 29.64 -11.87 24.69
N PRO A 338 28.77 -10.84 24.60
CA PRO A 338 27.72 -10.80 23.58
C PRO A 338 28.34 -10.61 22.18
N ILE A 339 27.83 -11.31 21.17
CA ILE A 339 28.17 -11.05 19.77
C ILE A 339 27.59 -9.67 19.41
N VAL A 340 28.48 -8.69 19.31
CA VAL A 340 28.27 -7.35 18.77
C VAL A 340 27.79 -7.49 17.32
N LEU A 341 26.59 -7.02 16.99
CA LEU A 341 26.14 -6.86 15.60
C LEU A 341 26.09 -5.35 15.32
N ASP A 342 27.15 -4.82 14.74
CA ASP A 342 27.24 -3.41 14.36
C ASP A 342 26.29 -3.14 13.19
N ALA A 343 25.56 -2.02 13.22
CA ALA A 343 24.60 -1.65 12.19
C ALA A 343 25.27 -1.25 10.86
N ASN A 344 26.60 -1.09 10.87
CA ASN A 344 27.44 -0.70 9.74
C ASN A 344 28.23 -1.86 9.13
N GLU A 345 28.19 -3.06 9.71
CA GLU A 345 28.70 -4.23 9.01
C GLU A 345 27.64 -4.67 8.00
N ASP A 346 28.02 -4.67 6.73
CA ASP A 346 27.27 -5.31 5.67
C ASP A 346 26.88 -6.71 6.17
N PHE A 347 25.59 -6.92 6.43
CA PHE A 347 24.98 -8.23 6.75
C PHE A 347 24.98 -9.12 5.49
N PHE A 348 26.16 -9.31 4.91
CA PHE A 348 26.55 -10.49 4.17
C PHE A 348 27.48 -11.30 5.08
N GLY A 349 26.98 -11.69 6.27
CA GLY A 349 27.67 -12.69 7.05
C GLY A 349 27.64 -14.01 6.27
N PRO A 350 28.78 -14.61 5.90
CA PRO A 350 28.84 -15.92 5.25
C PRO A 350 28.33 -17.07 6.13
N SER A 351 27.87 -16.80 7.35
CA SER A 351 27.61 -17.84 8.38
C SER A 351 26.13 -18.08 8.72
N ARG A 352 25.16 -17.55 7.96
CA ARG A 352 23.75 -17.97 8.06
C ARG A 352 23.05 -18.16 6.71
N THR A 353 23.85 -18.24 5.64
CA THR A 353 23.43 -18.97 4.45
C THR A 353 23.66 -20.43 4.79
N LEU A 354 22.62 -21.25 4.72
CA LEU A 354 22.77 -22.70 4.75
C LEU A 354 23.96 -23.10 3.90
N LYS A 355 24.88 -23.90 4.45
CA LYS A 355 25.99 -24.42 3.67
C LYS A 355 25.40 -25.09 2.43
N ALA A 356 25.99 -24.85 1.27
CA ALA A 356 25.50 -25.43 0.04
C ALA A 356 25.48 -26.96 0.17
N GLY A 357 24.29 -27.56 0.24
CA GLY A 357 24.10 -28.99 0.42
C GLY A 357 23.40 -29.40 1.73
N GLU A 358 23.27 -28.49 2.69
CA GLU A 358 22.42 -28.70 3.85
C GLU A 358 20.99 -28.28 3.49
N ASP A 359 20.05 -29.22 3.60
CA ASP A 359 18.65 -28.85 3.71
C ASP A 359 18.52 -28.08 5.02
N PRO A 360 18.15 -26.79 4.99
CA PRO A 360 17.59 -26.15 6.17
C PRO A 360 16.63 -27.09 6.86
N VAL A 361 16.56 -27.01 8.19
CA VAL A 361 15.48 -27.65 8.95
C VAL A 361 14.17 -26.92 8.60
N TRP A 362 13.71 -27.12 7.37
CA TRP A 362 12.35 -26.94 6.88
C TRP A 362 11.69 -28.31 6.70
N LYS A 363 12.36 -29.41 7.10
CA LYS A 363 11.66 -30.69 7.26
C LYS A 363 10.50 -30.38 8.18
N ILE A 364 9.30 -30.44 7.61
CA ILE A 364 8.03 -30.21 8.27
C ILE A 364 8.00 -31.23 9.41
N GLU A 365 8.44 -30.80 10.59
CA GLU A 365 8.08 -31.50 11.80
C GLU A 365 6.57 -31.32 11.92
N SER A 366 5.86 -32.44 12.11
CA SER A 366 4.47 -32.38 12.51
C SER A 366 4.38 -31.46 13.73
N ARG A 367 3.52 -30.46 13.67
CA ARG A 367 3.27 -29.46 14.74
C ARG A 367 4.30 -28.33 14.89
N MET A 368 5.01 -27.96 13.82
CA MET A 368 6.00 -26.87 13.85
C MET A 368 5.42 -25.56 14.40
N GLU A 369 4.21 -25.17 13.97
CA GLU A 369 3.62 -23.89 14.38
C GLU A 369 3.20 -23.92 15.85
N GLU A 370 2.54 -24.99 16.26
CA GLU A 370 2.03 -25.22 17.61
C GLU A 370 3.17 -25.22 18.64
N CYS A 371 4.28 -25.88 18.32
CA CYS A 371 5.49 -25.91 19.14
C CYS A 371 6.29 -24.61 19.13
N THR A 372 6.05 -23.73 18.13
CA THR A 372 6.65 -22.39 18.06
C THR A 372 5.83 -21.38 18.86
N PHE A 373 4.51 -21.53 18.88
CA PHE A 373 3.57 -20.62 19.53
C PHE A 373 2.64 -21.36 20.51
N PRO A 374 3.17 -22.03 21.56
CA PRO A 374 2.36 -22.81 22.50
C PRO A 374 1.32 -21.97 23.27
N TRP A 375 1.53 -20.65 23.41
CA TRP A 375 0.54 -19.73 23.99
C TRP A 375 -0.64 -19.43 23.06
N ILE A 376 -0.44 -19.57 21.75
CA ILE A 376 -1.50 -19.49 20.73
C ILE A 376 -2.21 -20.84 20.62
N TYR A 377 -1.48 -21.95 20.68
CA TYR A 377 -1.96 -23.33 20.50
C TYR A 377 -1.80 -24.16 21.78
N PRO A 378 -2.57 -23.91 22.85
CA PRO A 378 -2.36 -24.53 24.17
C PRO A 378 -2.45 -26.06 24.20
N THR A 379 -3.16 -26.70 23.27
CA THR A 379 -3.30 -28.16 23.17
C THR A 379 -2.36 -28.80 22.15
N GLY A 380 -1.68 -28.00 21.34
CA GLY A 380 -0.85 -28.49 20.25
C GLY A 380 -1.63 -29.05 19.06
N GLU A 381 -2.85 -28.55 18.82
CA GLU A 381 -3.72 -28.95 17.71
C GLU A 381 -4.21 -27.72 16.93
N GLY A 382 -4.66 -27.94 15.69
CA GLY A 382 -5.23 -26.90 14.84
C GLY A 382 -4.20 -26.03 14.12
N GLY A 383 -2.90 -26.36 14.16
CA GLY A 383 -1.87 -25.63 13.40
C GLY A 383 -1.92 -25.89 11.89
N GLU A 384 -1.07 -25.20 11.15
CA GLU A 384 -1.04 -25.19 9.67
C GLU A 384 -0.94 -26.59 9.05
N LEU A 385 -0.18 -27.49 9.68
CA LEU A 385 0.16 -28.82 9.16
C LEU A 385 -0.53 -29.95 9.95
N ASP A 386 -1.64 -29.63 10.62
CA ASP A 386 -2.42 -30.62 11.36
C ASP A 386 -2.92 -31.73 10.41
N MET A 387 -2.33 -32.92 10.55
CA MET A 387 -2.65 -34.10 9.76
C MET A 387 -4.01 -34.70 10.12
N LYS A 388 -4.56 -34.38 11.31
CA LYS A 388 -5.90 -34.84 11.72
C LYS A 388 -7.01 -34.07 11.00
N ARG A 389 -6.69 -32.91 10.41
CA ARG A 389 -7.65 -32.07 9.69
C ARG A 389 -8.30 -32.86 8.53
N PRO A 390 -9.63 -33.01 8.51
CA PRO A 390 -10.31 -33.77 7.46
C PRO A 390 -10.12 -33.19 6.06
N ILE A 391 -10.19 -31.85 5.92
CA ILE A 391 -9.98 -31.14 4.64
C ILE A 391 -8.74 -30.26 4.76
N GLN A 392 -7.66 -30.67 4.09
CA GLN A 392 -6.40 -29.94 4.10
C GLN A 392 -6.54 -28.57 3.43
N LEU A 393 -6.10 -27.53 4.13
CA LEU A 393 -6.14 -26.15 3.64
C LEU A 393 -4.84 -25.81 2.92
N LYS A 394 -4.94 -24.96 1.90
CA LYS A 394 -3.73 -24.31 1.36
C LYS A 394 -3.18 -23.37 2.42
N LEU A 395 -1.85 -23.26 2.50
CA LEU A 395 -1.15 -22.41 3.46
C LEU A 395 -1.72 -20.99 3.53
N ARG A 396 -1.95 -20.35 2.37
CA ARG A 396 -2.51 -19.01 2.32
C ARG A 396 -3.93 -18.94 2.92
N ASP A 397 -4.77 -19.93 2.63
CA ASP A 397 -6.16 -19.96 3.13
C ASP A 397 -6.17 -20.15 4.65
N TYR A 398 -5.31 -21.04 5.16
CA TYR A 398 -5.09 -21.21 6.60
C TYR A 398 -4.68 -19.90 7.29
N CYS A 399 -3.60 -19.25 6.82
CA CYS A 399 -3.11 -18.01 7.44
C CYS A 399 -4.15 -16.88 7.33
N LYS A 400 -4.93 -16.82 6.24
CA LYS A 400 -6.03 -15.85 6.10
C LYS A 400 -7.10 -16.07 7.16
N LEU A 401 -7.56 -17.30 7.36
CA LEU A 401 -8.56 -17.61 8.39
C LEU A 401 -8.07 -17.21 9.79
N ARG A 402 -6.81 -17.55 10.12
CA ARG A 402 -6.19 -17.16 11.40
C ARG A 402 -6.10 -15.64 11.59
N LEU A 403 -5.74 -14.91 10.53
CA LEU A 403 -5.62 -13.45 10.58
C LEU A 403 -6.96 -12.71 10.56
N MET A 404 -8.03 -13.34 10.04
CA MET A 404 -9.38 -12.77 9.97
C MET A 404 -10.27 -13.19 11.16
N SER A 405 -9.79 -14.11 11.99
CA SER A 405 -10.49 -14.63 13.17
C SER A 405 -10.85 -13.51 14.15
N ALA A 406 -12.03 -13.63 14.77
CA ALA A 406 -12.45 -12.79 15.89
C ALA A 406 -11.50 -12.92 17.10
N ASP A 407 -10.94 -14.12 17.27
CA ASP A 407 -9.86 -14.33 18.23
C ASP A 407 -8.57 -13.67 17.74
N LYS A 408 -8.10 -12.68 18.52
CA LYS A 408 -7.02 -11.78 18.12
C LYS A 408 -5.62 -12.36 18.31
N ARG A 409 -5.46 -13.55 18.92
CA ARG A 409 -4.13 -14.09 19.29
C ARG A 409 -3.11 -14.13 18.14
N TRP A 410 -3.55 -14.39 16.91
CA TRP A 410 -2.68 -14.40 15.72
C TRP A 410 -2.30 -13.00 15.23
N GLN A 411 -3.29 -12.12 15.11
CA GLN A 411 -3.04 -10.75 14.63
C GLN A 411 -2.25 -9.92 15.64
N SER A 412 -2.39 -10.20 16.94
CA SER A 412 -1.65 -9.54 18.00
C SER A 412 -0.20 -10.00 18.07
N ASP A 413 0.11 -11.23 17.68
CA ASP A 413 1.49 -11.74 17.65
C ASP A 413 2.26 -11.28 16.38
N SER A 414 3.27 -10.45 16.58
CA SER A 414 4.11 -9.93 15.49
C SER A 414 4.96 -11.01 14.83
N ILE A 415 5.50 -11.95 15.62
CA ILE A 415 6.36 -13.04 15.12
C ILE A 415 5.52 -13.94 14.21
N TRP A 416 4.32 -14.29 14.64
CA TRP A 416 3.37 -15.08 13.85
C TRP A 416 3.03 -14.40 12.53
N THR A 417 2.68 -13.11 12.56
CA THR A 417 2.28 -12.36 11.35
C THR A 417 3.42 -12.30 10.32
N PHE A 418 4.65 -12.02 10.75
CA PHE A 418 5.80 -11.99 9.86
C PHE A 418 6.19 -13.37 9.33
N ARG A 419 6.09 -14.40 10.18
CA ARG A 419 6.27 -15.80 9.77
C ARG A 419 5.25 -16.19 8.70
N ALA A 420 3.97 -15.94 8.91
CA ALA A 420 2.91 -16.25 7.95
C ALA A 420 3.17 -15.57 6.59
N MET A 421 3.53 -14.29 6.59
CA MET A 421 3.91 -13.58 5.36
C MET A 421 5.12 -14.24 4.68
N ASN A 422 6.16 -14.59 5.45
CA ASN A 422 7.38 -15.18 4.90
C ASN A 422 7.10 -16.56 4.26
N LEU A 423 6.35 -17.43 4.94
CA LEU A 423 5.96 -18.74 4.42
C LEU A 423 5.16 -18.62 3.13
N ILE A 424 4.18 -17.72 3.09
CA ILE A 424 3.37 -17.47 1.88
C ILE A 424 4.23 -16.98 0.72
N GLN A 425 5.11 -16.01 0.93
CA GLN A 425 5.98 -15.48 -0.12
C GLN A 425 6.96 -16.54 -0.64
N ARG A 426 7.39 -17.47 0.23
CA ARG A 426 8.22 -18.61 -0.15
C ARG A 426 7.43 -19.64 -0.93
N ASP A 427 6.20 -19.94 -0.54
CA ASP A 427 5.30 -20.84 -1.30
C ASP A 427 5.02 -20.30 -2.71
N ASP A 428 4.71 -19.00 -2.83
CA ASP A 428 4.56 -18.31 -4.11
C ASP A 428 5.85 -18.41 -4.95
N LEU A 429 7.01 -18.18 -4.34
CA LEU A 429 8.32 -18.29 -4.98
C LEU A 429 8.60 -19.71 -5.46
N CYS A 430 8.41 -20.71 -4.59
CA CYS A 430 8.60 -22.14 -4.90
C CYS A 430 7.71 -22.57 -6.06
N THR A 431 6.44 -22.18 -6.03
CA THR A 431 5.47 -22.45 -7.10
C THR A 431 5.94 -21.84 -8.42
N ALA A 432 6.38 -20.58 -8.41
CA ALA A 432 6.88 -19.89 -9.59
C ALA A 432 8.17 -20.52 -10.14
N VAL A 433 9.13 -20.87 -9.28
CA VAL A 433 10.37 -21.57 -9.66
C VAL A 433 10.03 -22.91 -10.30
N ASN A 434 9.19 -23.71 -9.66
CA ASN A 434 8.80 -25.04 -10.16
C ASN A 434 8.15 -24.97 -11.54
N TYR A 435 7.30 -23.97 -11.77
CA TYR A 435 6.66 -23.76 -13.07
C TYR A 435 7.62 -23.25 -14.14
N HIS A 436 8.41 -22.22 -13.84
CA HIS A 436 9.25 -21.55 -14.83
C HIS A 436 10.56 -22.29 -15.13
N ALA A 437 11.19 -22.93 -14.14
CA ALA A 437 12.39 -23.72 -14.34
C ALA A 437 12.11 -24.90 -15.29
N LYS A 438 11.01 -25.63 -15.08
CA LYS A 438 10.58 -26.73 -15.98
C LYS A 438 10.49 -26.30 -17.44
N LYS A 439 10.03 -25.06 -17.71
CA LYS A 439 9.83 -24.56 -19.07
C LYS A 439 11.08 -23.98 -19.72
N GLN A 440 12.08 -23.53 -18.94
CA GLN A 440 13.12 -22.63 -19.46
C GLN A 440 14.55 -22.95 -19.00
N PHE A 441 14.79 -24.07 -18.29
CA PHE A 441 16.10 -24.36 -17.69
C PHE A 441 17.26 -24.49 -18.70
N LYS A 442 16.99 -24.82 -19.97
CA LYS A 442 18.01 -24.97 -21.01
C LYS A 442 18.50 -23.63 -21.63
N LYS A 443 18.11 -22.48 -21.06
CA LYS A 443 18.54 -21.17 -21.56
C LYS A 443 19.83 -20.73 -20.88
N ASP A 444 20.74 -20.15 -21.66
CA ASP A 444 21.89 -19.41 -21.11
C ASP A 444 21.44 -18.29 -20.17
N ARG A 445 22.26 -17.96 -19.17
CA ARG A 445 21.95 -16.95 -18.15
C ARG A 445 20.59 -17.17 -17.50
N LEU A 446 20.40 -18.37 -16.96
CA LEU A 446 19.17 -18.86 -16.34
C LEU A 446 18.49 -17.81 -15.44
N CYS A 447 19.23 -17.27 -14.47
CA CYS A 447 18.70 -16.28 -13.53
C CYS A 447 18.25 -15.01 -14.25
N TYR A 448 19.06 -14.45 -15.14
CA TYR A 448 18.68 -13.22 -15.86
C TYR A 448 17.38 -13.39 -16.68
N ASN A 449 17.24 -14.54 -17.34
CA ASN A 449 16.10 -14.79 -18.23
C ASN A 449 14.83 -15.22 -17.49
N ILE A 450 14.95 -15.98 -16.40
CA ILE A 450 13.81 -16.54 -15.68
C ILE A 450 13.38 -15.64 -14.51
N TYR A 451 14.32 -14.96 -13.85
CA TYR A 451 14.06 -14.13 -12.67
C TYR A 451 12.93 -13.10 -12.87
N PRO A 452 12.80 -12.38 -14.00
CA PRO A 452 11.67 -11.48 -14.18
C PRO A 452 10.30 -12.14 -14.05
N SER A 453 10.18 -13.45 -14.29
CA SER A 453 8.95 -14.21 -14.12
C SER A 453 8.78 -14.75 -12.70
N ILE A 454 9.87 -15.20 -12.08
CA ILE A 454 9.86 -15.71 -10.70
C ILE A 454 9.71 -14.58 -9.68
N GLY A 455 10.50 -13.51 -9.81
CA GLY A 455 10.43 -12.34 -8.94
C GLY A 455 9.05 -11.67 -8.96
N ARG A 456 8.28 -11.80 -10.05
CA ARG A 456 6.88 -11.33 -10.10
C ARG A 456 5.97 -12.01 -9.09
N ALA A 457 6.27 -13.24 -8.67
CA ALA A 457 5.51 -13.92 -7.62
C ALA A 457 5.83 -13.36 -6.22
N VAL A 458 6.96 -12.67 -6.08
CA VAL A 458 7.38 -12.07 -4.81
C VAL A 458 6.99 -10.60 -4.78
N ARG A 459 5.96 -10.28 -3.99
CA ARG A 459 5.45 -8.92 -3.82
C ARG A 459 6.55 -7.94 -3.45
N GLY A 460 6.58 -6.75 -4.05
CA GLY A 460 7.51 -5.69 -3.68
C GLY A 460 8.90 -5.75 -4.33
N THR A 461 9.22 -6.78 -5.10
CA THR A 461 10.46 -6.85 -5.92
C THR A 461 10.38 -5.92 -7.14
N ALA A 462 11.54 -5.61 -7.74
CA ALA A 462 11.60 -4.86 -8.98
C ALA A 462 10.88 -5.61 -10.12
N ALA A 463 10.98 -6.94 -10.15
CA ALA A 463 10.25 -7.78 -11.09
C ALA A 463 8.73 -7.65 -10.91
N PHE A 464 8.22 -7.73 -9.68
CA PHE A 464 6.81 -7.49 -9.36
C PHE A 464 6.34 -6.11 -9.83
N TRP A 465 7.09 -5.08 -9.48
CA TRP A 465 6.81 -3.69 -9.83
C TRP A 465 6.99 -3.36 -11.32
N SER A 466 7.68 -4.21 -12.08
CA SER A 466 7.86 -4.03 -13.52
C SER A 466 6.54 -4.13 -14.30
N VAL A 467 5.54 -4.85 -13.76
CA VAL A 467 4.21 -5.00 -14.38
C VAL A 467 3.43 -3.68 -14.34
N PRO A 468 3.09 -3.13 -13.15
CA PRO A 468 2.38 -1.86 -13.08
C PRO A 468 3.17 -0.71 -13.72
N ARG A 469 4.51 -0.76 -13.68
CA ARG A 469 5.35 0.21 -14.41
C ARG A 469 5.10 0.18 -15.92
N LYS A 470 4.97 -1.00 -16.52
CA LYS A 470 4.67 -1.16 -17.95
C LYS A 470 3.23 -0.74 -18.26
N SER A 471 2.27 -1.11 -17.41
CA SER A 471 0.87 -0.69 -17.55
C SER A 471 0.75 0.83 -17.53
N LEU A 472 1.35 1.49 -16.54
CA LEU A 472 1.35 2.95 -16.45
C LEU A 472 2.03 3.60 -17.66
N ARG A 473 3.17 3.07 -18.14
CA ARG A 473 3.78 3.54 -19.39
C ARG A 473 2.87 3.41 -20.60
N ALA A 474 2.13 2.31 -20.70
CA ALA A 474 1.15 2.11 -21.76
C ALA A 474 0.00 3.13 -21.65
N MET A 475 -0.48 3.42 -20.44
CA MET A 475 -1.50 4.46 -20.21
C MET A 475 -0.99 5.83 -20.67
N TYR A 476 0.21 6.24 -20.28
CA TYR A 476 0.81 7.50 -20.77
C TYR A 476 1.01 7.56 -22.30
N ALA A 477 1.16 6.40 -22.96
CA ALA A 477 1.37 6.32 -24.41
C ALA A 477 0.06 6.24 -25.20
N THR A 478 -1.04 5.84 -24.58
CA THR A 478 -2.33 5.57 -25.23
C THR A 478 -3.43 6.55 -24.85
N LEU A 479 -3.38 7.05 -23.61
CA LEU A 479 -4.29 8.05 -23.08
C LEU A 479 -3.65 9.45 -23.21
N ALA A 480 -4.46 10.48 -22.95
CA ALA A 480 -3.95 11.82 -22.71
C ALA A 480 -3.03 11.86 -21.47
N LYS A 481 -2.45 13.02 -21.19
CA LYS A 481 -1.70 13.22 -19.95
C LYS A 481 -2.66 13.13 -18.75
N PRO A 482 -2.29 12.51 -17.62
CA PRO A 482 -3.12 12.55 -16.42
C PRO A 482 -3.26 14.00 -15.92
N ASN A 483 -4.39 14.30 -15.30
CA ASN A 483 -4.78 15.67 -14.93
C ASN A 483 -4.55 15.94 -13.45
N ILE A 484 -4.96 14.99 -12.59
CA ILE A 484 -4.91 15.15 -11.13
C ILE A 484 -4.05 14.05 -10.52
N PHE A 485 -3.15 14.45 -9.62
CA PHE A 485 -2.53 13.56 -8.66
C PHE A 485 -3.29 13.71 -7.34
N LEU A 486 -3.76 12.59 -6.81
CA LEU A 486 -4.50 12.51 -5.56
C LEU A 486 -3.85 11.47 -4.68
N SER A 487 -3.53 11.83 -3.45
CA SER A 487 -3.03 10.87 -2.48
C SER A 487 -3.80 10.95 -1.17
N ILE A 488 -4.10 9.80 -0.57
CA ILE A 488 -5.06 9.67 0.52
C ILE A 488 -4.55 8.65 1.53
N ASN A 489 -4.58 9.01 2.82
CA ASN A 489 -4.44 8.04 3.91
C ASN A 489 -5.69 7.16 3.99
N LEU A 490 -5.55 5.84 3.92
CA LEU A 490 -6.71 4.95 4.00
C LEU A 490 -7.21 4.72 5.43
N GLN A 491 -6.43 5.12 6.44
CA GLN A 491 -6.77 4.92 7.85
C GLN A 491 -7.71 6.02 8.38
N ASP A 492 -8.82 5.60 8.98
CA ASP A 492 -9.77 6.45 9.70
C ASP A 492 -9.75 6.09 11.18
N ASP A 493 -9.26 7.02 12.00
CA ASP A 493 -9.05 6.77 13.43
C ASP A 493 -10.38 6.56 14.16
N VAL A 494 -11.47 7.19 13.72
CA VAL A 494 -12.78 7.06 14.39
C VAL A 494 -13.30 5.64 14.21
N GLU A 495 -13.37 5.18 12.96
CA GLU A 495 -13.86 3.84 12.62
C GLU A 495 -13.04 2.75 13.33
N PHE A 496 -11.71 2.88 13.30
CA PHE A 496 -10.82 1.91 13.92
C PHE A 496 -10.88 1.92 15.45
N LEU A 497 -10.75 3.09 16.09
CA LEU A 497 -10.65 3.19 17.55
C LEU A 497 -11.96 2.80 18.24
N THR A 498 -13.10 3.27 17.71
CA THR A 498 -14.43 2.89 18.24
C THR A 498 -14.73 1.40 18.08
N HIS A 499 -14.14 0.73 17.08
CA HIS A 499 -14.29 -0.71 16.92
C HIS A 499 -13.40 -1.50 17.89
N VAL A 500 -12.13 -1.10 18.08
CA VAL A 500 -11.20 -1.87 18.92
C VAL A 500 -11.44 -1.68 20.42
N ASP A 501 -11.89 -0.50 20.84
CA ASP A 501 -12.21 -0.19 22.24
C ASP A 501 -13.39 0.81 22.32
N PRO A 502 -14.63 0.33 22.11
CA PRO A 502 -15.83 1.17 22.19
C PRO A 502 -16.05 1.76 23.58
N THR A 503 -15.50 1.14 24.64
CA THR A 503 -15.65 1.64 26.01
C THR A 503 -14.89 2.94 26.23
N ARG A 504 -13.70 3.05 25.62
CA ARG A 504 -12.86 4.24 25.71
C ARG A 504 -13.22 5.29 24.67
N PHE A 505 -13.47 4.87 23.43
CA PHE A 505 -13.62 5.76 22.28
C PHE A 505 -15.06 6.02 21.86
N GLY A 506 -16.05 5.42 22.52
CA GLY A 506 -17.46 5.54 22.19
C GLY A 506 -17.88 4.68 21.00
N HIS A 507 -19.16 4.80 20.61
CA HIS A 507 -19.70 4.10 19.44
C HIS A 507 -19.35 4.88 18.16
N VAL A 508 -19.30 4.20 17.00
CA VAL A 508 -19.00 4.86 15.71
C VAL A 508 -19.99 5.98 15.36
N ASP A 509 -21.24 5.87 15.82
CA ASP A 509 -22.30 6.88 15.61
C ASP A 509 -22.26 8.01 16.63
N ASN A 510 -21.62 7.79 17.79
CA ASN A 510 -21.40 8.81 18.81
C ASN A 510 -19.98 8.69 19.39
N PRO A 511 -18.94 9.08 18.63
CA PRO A 511 -17.56 8.90 19.04
C PRO A 511 -17.18 9.88 20.16
N ASN A 512 -16.38 9.41 21.11
CA ASN A 512 -15.69 10.25 22.07
C ASN A 512 -14.50 10.93 21.40
N TYR A 513 -14.74 12.08 20.76
CA TYR A 513 -13.70 12.83 20.05
C TYR A 513 -12.56 13.29 20.95
N ASP A 514 -12.83 13.60 22.21
CA ASP A 514 -11.79 14.01 23.16
C ASP A 514 -10.81 12.86 23.41
N ALA A 515 -11.29 11.63 23.58
CA ALA A 515 -10.43 10.45 23.71
C ALA A 515 -9.66 10.13 22.42
N ILE A 516 -10.31 10.26 21.26
CA ILE A 516 -9.71 9.98 19.94
C ILE A 516 -8.65 11.02 19.56
N ASP A 517 -8.88 12.29 19.90
CA ASP A 517 -7.99 13.38 19.54
C ASP A 517 -6.78 13.50 20.48
N ASN A 518 -6.89 13.00 21.72
CA ASN A 518 -5.83 13.04 22.73
C ASN A 518 -5.14 11.69 22.98
N ILE A 519 -5.40 10.65 22.18
CA ILE A 519 -4.63 9.40 22.24
C ILE A 519 -3.15 9.65 21.94
N SER A 520 -2.25 9.05 22.71
CA SER A 520 -0.81 9.15 22.43
C SER A 520 -0.45 8.34 21.18
N ASP A 521 0.59 8.80 20.46
CA ASP A 521 1.09 8.08 19.28
C ASP A 521 1.46 6.63 19.62
N ASP A 522 2.03 6.41 20.80
CA ASP A 522 2.46 5.09 21.27
C ASP A 522 1.30 4.12 21.48
N ASP A 523 0.27 4.56 22.19
CA ASP A 523 -0.93 3.78 22.47
C ASP A 523 -1.73 3.50 21.17
N TYR A 524 -1.83 4.49 20.28
CA TYR A 524 -2.39 4.29 18.95
C TYR A 524 -1.64 3.23 18.15
N LEU A 525 -0.30 3.30 18.12
CA LEU A 525 0.53 2.36 17.38
C LEU A 525 0.48 0.95 18.00
N GLN A 526 0.34 0.84 19.31
CA GLN A 526 0.09 -0.43 19.99
C GLN A 526 -1.22 -1.06 19.52
N LEU A 527 -2.33 -0.29 19.53
CA LEU A 527 -3.63 -0.78 19.04
C LEU A 527 -3.56 -1.22 17.57
N VAL A 528 -2.88 -0.45 16.71
CA VAL A 528 -2.65 -0.82 15.30
C VAL A 528 -1.83 -2.11 15.18
N ASN A 529 -0.80 -2.27 16.03
CA ASN A 529 0.05 -3.46 16.02
C ASN A 529 -0.72 -4.71 16.50
N GLU A 530 -1.58 -4.57 17.51
CA GLU A 530 -2.40 -5.64 18.06
C GLU A 530 -3.54 -6.08 17.11
N ASN A 531 -4.00 -5.17 16.24
CA ASN A 531 -5.13 -5.35 15.34
C ASN A 531 -4.74 -5.22 13.86
N SER A 532 -3.50 -5.59 13.50
CA SER A 532 -2.94 -5.32 12.16
C SER A 532 -3.72 -5.97 11.01
N GLY A 533 -4.35 -7.12 11.27
CA GLY A 533 -5.22 -7.81 10.31
C GLY A 533 -6.50 -7.02 10.03
N LEU A 534 -7.17 -6.56 11.09
CA LEU A 534 -8.33 -5.69 11.00
C LEU A 534 -8.02 -4.38 10.26
N VAL A 535 -6.94 -3.69 10.64
CA VAL A 535 -6.50 -2.42 10.01
C VAL A 535 -6.33 -2.58 8.50
N ALA A 536 -5.64 -3.65 8.05
CA ALA A 536 -5.45 -3.93 6.64
C ALA A 536 -6.80 -4.11 5.89
N ARG A 537 -7.77 -4.75 6.53
CA ARG A 537 -9.09 -5.03 5.95
C ARG A 537 -9.98 -3.79 5.90
N MET A 538 -9.99 -2.97 6.95
CA MET A 538 -10.72 -1.69 6.97
C MET A 538 -10.17 -0.76 5.90
N CYS A 539 -8.85 -0.61 5.81
CA CYS A 539 -8.21 0.18 4.77
C CYS A 539 -8.50 -0.35 3.35
N HIS A 540 -8.51 -1.67 3.17
CA HIS A 540 -8.88 -2.28 1.88
C HIS A 540 -10.32 -1.98 1.49
N LYS A 541 -11.26 -2.09 2.44
CA LYS A 541 -12.66 -1.75 2.22
C LYS A 541 -12.84 -0.29 1.82
N ARG A 542 -12.13 0.63 2.48
CA ARG A 542 -12.11 2.06 2.14
C ARG A 542 -11.52 2.32 0.75
N MET A 543 -10.48 1.58 0.36
CA MET A 543 -9.93 1.65 -1.00
C MET A 543 -10.98 1.24 -2.06
N LEU A 544 -11.72 0.16 -1.83
CA LEU A 544 -12.78 -0.28 -2.77
C LEU A 544 -13.93 0.73 -2.84
N ALA A 545 -14.33 1.30 -1.71
CA ALA A 545 -15.35 2.36 -1.66
C ALA A 545 -14.86 3.64 -2.37
N PHE A 546 -13.59 4.00 -2.19
CA PHE A 546 -12.96 5.11 -2.90
C PHE A 546 -12.91 4.88 -4.41
N GLU A 547 -12.57 3.67 -4.86
CA GLU A 547 -12.56 3.32 -6.28
C GLU A 547 -13.94 3.47 -6.93
N LYS A 548 -15.01 3.03 -6.23
CA LYS A 548 -16.38 3.27 -6.67
C LYS A 548 -16.75 4.75 -6.66
N PHE A 549 -16.30 5.49 -5.65
CA PHE A 549 -16.54 6.92 -5.52
C PHE A 549 -15.96 7.69 -6.71
N ILE A 550 -14.70 7.45 -7.08
CA ILE A 550 -14.09 8.15 -8.22
C ILE A 550 -14.58 7.64 -9.59
N SER A 551 -15.10 6.41 -9.65
CA SER A 551 -15.62 5.83 -10.90
C SER A 551 -17.08 6.20 -11.20
N ASP A 552 -17.72 6.99 -10.33
CA ASP A 552 -19.09 7.43 -10.54
C ASP A 552 -19.18 8.48 -11.66
N LYS A 553 -19.81 8.09 -12.76
CA LYS A 553 -20.03 8.95 -13.92
C LYS A 553 -21.33 9.75 -13.85
N LYS A 554 -22.30 9.28 -13.05
CA LYS A 554 -23.60 9.96 -12.88
C LYS A 554 -23.47 11.14 -11.92
N HIS A 555 -22.65 10.95 -10.90
CA HIS A 555 -22.40 11.92 -9.84
C HIS A 555 -20.89 12.13 -9.72
N PRO A 556 -20.25 12.83 -10.67
CA PRO A 556 -18.80 13.05 -10.62
C PRO A 556 -18.44 13.95 -9.44
N PHE A 557 -17.41 13.56 -8.69
CA PHE A 557 -16.94 14.34 -7.55
C PHE A 557 -16.41 15.72 -7.98
N PHE A 558 -15.57 15.75 -9.01
CA PHE A 558 -15.19 16.99 -9.68
C PHE A 558 -16.31 17.34 -10.65
N ILE A 559 -17.33 18.05 -10.16
CA ILE A 559 -18.50 18.46 -10.93
C ILE A 559 -18.04 19.06 -12.27
N ASP A 560 -18.67 18.62 -13.36
CA ASP A 560 -18.34 18.91 -14.77
C ASP A 560 -17.16 18.10 -15.35
N TYR A 561 -16.43 17.33 -14.52
CA TYR A 561 -15.25 16.55 -14.89
C TYR A 561 -15.39 15.08 -14.52
N ILE A 562 -15.69 14.25 -15.51
CA ILE A 562 -15.85 12.80 -15.32
C ILE A 562 -14.47 12.13 -15.33
N VAL A 563 -14.21 11.27 -14.34
CA VAL A 563 -13.02 10.41 -14.35
C VAL A 563 -13.19 9.33 -15.41
N THR A 564 -12.35 9.37 -16.44
CA THR A 564 -12.35 8.39 -17.55
C THR A 564 -11.45 7.21 -17.26
N ASN A 565 -10.29 7.47 -16.66
CA ASN A 565 -9.31 6.47 -16.26
C ASN A 565 -8.63 6.88 -14.95
N TYR A 566 -8.11 5.89 -14.23
CA TYR A 566 -7.28 6.11 -13.06
C TYR A 566 -6.21 5.02 -12.94
N PHE A 567 -5.11 5.37 -12.29
CA PHE A 567 -4.09 4.43 -11.86
C PHE A 567 -3.82 4.68 -10.39
N PHE A 568 -3.85 3.65 -9.56
CA PHE A 568 -3.45 3.77 -8.17
C PHE A 568 -2.34 2.80 -7.81
N LYS A 569 -1.60 3.17 -6.77
CA LYS A 569 -0.78 2.25 -6.01
C LYS A 569 -0.89 2.54 -4.52
N ILE A 570 -0.55 1.56 -3.71
CA ILE A 570 -0.46 1.70 -2.26
C ILE A 570 1.01 1.73 -1.88
N GLU A 571 1.39 2.78 -1.14
CA GLU A 571 2.66 2.85 -0.42
C GLU A 571 2.39 2.69 1.06
N PHE A 572 3.18 1.87 1.74
CA PHE A 572 3.10 1.75 3.19
C PHE A 572 4.01 2.81 3.81
N GLN A 573 3.42 3.90 4.32
CA GLN A 573 4.16 5.04 4.85
C GLN A 573 4.38 4.92 6.36
N ARG A 574 5.45 5.59 6.85
CA ARG A 574 5.66 6.03 8.25
C ARG A 574 5.14 5.06 9.33
N GLY A 575 5.55 3.81 9.25
CA GLY A 575 5.10 2.78 10.17
C GLY A 575 4.54 1.53 9.51
N GLY A 576 4.03 1.68 8.29
CA GLY A 576 3.46 0.58 7.53
C GLY A 576 1.96 0.71 7.31
N LEU A 577 1.37 1.90 7.55
CA LEU A 577 -0.02 2.16 7.22
C LEU A 577 -0.17 2.45 5.71
N PRO A 578 -1.26 1.97 5.08
CA PRO A 578 -1.46 2.09 3.64
C PRO A 578 -1.85 3.51 3.23
N HIS A 579 -1.07 4.07 2.31
CA HIS A 579 -1.27 5.38 1.69
C HIS A 579 -1.52 5.19 0.20
N LEU A 580 -2.70 5.60 -0.25
CA LEU A 580 -3.11 5.50 -1.64
C LEU A 580 -2.50 6.65 -2.44
N HIS A 581 -1.89 6.35 -3.58
CA HIS A 581 -1.41 7.33 -4.55
C HIS A 581 -2.07 7.07 -5.89
N THR A 582 -2.79 8.06 -6.40
CA THR A 582 -3.69 7.93 -7.54
C THR A 582 -3.39 9.01 -8.59
N LEU A 583 -3.40 8.61 -9.86
CA LEU A 583 -3.51 9.49 -11.02
C LEU A 583 -4.92 9.40 -11.57
N LEU A 584 -5.51 10.55 -11.90
CA LEU A 584 -6.83 10.63 -12.53
C LEU A 584 -6.72 11.29 -13.90
N TRP A 585 -7.43 10.70 -14.86
CA TRP A 585 -7.71 11.28 -16.17
C TRP A 585 -9.15 11.77 -16.16
N LEU A 586 -9.33 13.06 -16.38
CA LEU A 586 -10.61 13.74 -16.41
C LEU A 586 -10.99 14.02 -17.86
N ASP A 587 -12.23 13.75 -18.22
CA ASP A 587 -12.76 14.11 -19.53
C ASP A 587 -12.80 15.64 -19.69
N ASN A 588 -12.46 16.13 -20.89
CA ASN A 588 -12.45 17.55 -21.25
C ASN A 588 -11.70 18.47 -20.26
N PHE A 589 -10.68 17.97 -19.55
CA PHE A 589 -9.90 18.81 -18.64
C PHE A 589 -9.15 19.92 -19.41
N PRO A 590 -9.07 21.16 -18.88
CA PRO A 590 -8.53 22.27 -19.65
C PRO A 590 -7.04 22.09 -19.96
N SER A 591 -6.60 22.63 -21.10
CA SER A 591 -5.22 22.52 -21.56
C SER A 591 -4.31 23.54 -20.85
N ILE A 592 -3.27 23.05 -20.18
CA ILE A 592 -2.23 23.89 -19.58
C ILE A 592 -1.41 24.68 -20.61
N ASP A 593 -1.43 24.25 -21.88
CA ASP A 593 -0.63 24.85 -22.94
C ASP A 593 -1.28 26.12 -23.54
N THR A 594 -2.53 26.43 -23.17
CA THR A 594 -3.32 27.60 -23.63
C THR A 594 -3.58 28.57 -22.48
N SER A 595 -3.70 29.87 -22.75
CA SER A 595 -4.01 30.88 -21.72
C SER A 595 -5.39 30.64 -21.09
N GLU A 596 -6.40 30.40 -21.93
CA GLU A 596 -7.78 30.13 -21.51
C GLU A 596 -7.86 28.86 -20.66
N GLY A 597 -7.14 27.81 -21.07
CA GLY A 597 -7.08 26.58 -20.30
C GLY A 597 -6.34 26.73 -18.96
N ARG A 598 -5.37 27.63 -18.85
CA ARG A 598 -4.75 27.96 -17.56
C ARG A 598 -5.72 28.68 -16.63
N GLU A 599 -6.48 29.63 -17.14
CA GLU A 599 -7.51 30.32 -16.36
C GLU A 599 -8.57 29.34 -15.85
N ALA A 600 -9.08 28.46 -16.72
CA ALA A 600 -10.02 27.41 -16.32
C ALA A 600 -9.43 26.42 -15.29
N ILE A 601 -8.12 26.13 -15.33
CA ILE A 601 -7.45 25.33 -14.29
C ILE A 601 -7.43 26.08 -12.95
N ILE A 602 -7.21 27.40 -12.94
CA ILE A 602 -7.26 28.21 -11.72
C ILE A 602 -8.68 28.21 -11.15
N GLU A 603 -9.70 28.38 -11.99
CA GLU A 603 -11.11 28.28 -11.57
C GLU A 603 -11.43 26.90 -10.98
N PHE A 604 -10.93 25.82 -11.59
CA PHE A 604 -11.04 24.47 -11.04
C PHE A 604 -10.41 24.38 -9.65
N ILE A 605 -9.19 24.92 -9.47
CA ILE A 605 -8.48 24.91 -8.19
C ILE A 605 -9.28 25.67 -7.15
N ASP A 606 -9.72 26.89 -7.46
CA ASP A 606 -10.46 27.73 -6.51
C ASP A 606 -11.85 27.16 -6.19
N LYS A 607 -12.45 26.38 -7.11
CA LYS A 607 -13.72 25.65 -6.89
C LYS A 607 -13.57 24.45 -5.96
N PHE A 608 -12.46 23.70 -6.06
CA PHE A 608 -12.33 22.40 -5.38
C PHE A 608 -11.27 22.33 -4.28
N LEU A 609 -10.33 23.26 -4.21
CA LEU A 609 -9.24 23.26 -3.25
C LEU A 609 -9.30 24.48 -2.34
N ASP A 610 -9.07 24.25 -1.06
CA ASP A 610 -8.98 25.27 -0.03
C ASP A 610 -7.63 25.15 0.70
N THR A 611 -7.19 26.27 1.27
CA THR A 611 -5.99 26.40 2.09
C THR A 611 -6.26 27.12 3.40
N SER A 612 -7.50 27.54 3.64
CA SER A 612 -7.93 28.25 4.83
C SER A 612 -8.30 27.29 5.96
N LEU A 613 -8.26 27.79 7.18
CA LEU A 613 -8.81 27.09 8.34
C LEU A 613 -10.30 27.46 8.45
N PRO A 614 -11.25 26.48 8.37
CA PRO A 614 -12.67 26.78 8.49
C PRO A 614 -13.00 27.48 9.81
N ASN A 615 -14.11 28.21 9.90
CA ASN A 615 -14.47 28.88 11.15
C ASN A 615 -14.89 27.87 12.23
N LYS A 616 -14.37 28.02 13.46
CA LYS A 616 -14.58 27.08 14.57
C LYS A 616 -16.04 27.01 15.06
N GLU A 617 -16.79 28.09 14.93
CA GLU A 617 -18.18 28.20 15.41
C GLU A 617 -19.17 27.70 14.35
N THR A 618 -18.96 28.06 13.08
CA THR A 618 -19.88 27.69 11.99
C THR A 618 -19.59 26.32 11.37
N ASP A 619 -18.32 25.89 11.37
CA ASP A 619 -17.91 24.55 10.94
C ASP A 619 -16.88 23.92 11.91
N PRO A 620 -17.32 23.54 13.13
CA PRO A 620 -16.44 22.96 14.14
C PRO A 620 -15.74 21.68 13.66
N GLU A 621 -16.45 20.85 12.89
CA GLU A 621 -15.91 19.61 12.34
C GLU A 621 -14.82 19.89 11.29
N GLY A 622 -15.10 20.79 10.34
CA GLY A 622 -14.13 21.22 9.34
C GLY A 622 -12.87 21.81 9.97
N TYR A 623 -13.04 22.72 10.95
CA TYR A 623 -11.92 23.29 11.71
C TYR A 623 -11.05 22.19 12.33
N ARG A 624 -11.67 21.25 13.05
CA ARG A 624 -10.98 20.15 13.74
C ARG A 624 -10.22 19.25 12.76
N LEU A 625 -10.86 18.87 11.65
CA LEU A 625 -10.24 17.99 10.65
C LEU A 625 -9.08 18.67 9.93
N VAL A 626 -9.22 19.93 9.52
CA VAL A 626 -8.15 20.68 8.84
C VAL A 626 -6.97 20.86 9.78
N LYS A 627 -7.23 21.29 11.02
CA LYS A 627 -6.20 21.47 12.05
C LYS A 627 -5.43 20.18 12.36
N LYS A 628 -6.14 19.04 12.47
CA LYS A 628 -5.53 17.75 12.82
C LYS A 628 -4.85 17.05 11.63
N LYS A 629 -5.45 17.12 10.44
CA LYS A 629 -5.07 16.28 9.30
C LYS A 629 -4.44 17.03 8.13
N GLN A 630 -4.66 18.34 8.00
CA GLN A 630 -4.17 19.13 6.86
C GLN A 630 -3.18 20.23 7.24
N THR A 631 -2.93 20.46 8.52
CA THR A 631 -1.83 21.32 8.96
C THR A 631 -0.50 20.59 8.86
N HIS A 632 0.45 21.17 8.12
CA HIS A 632 1.81 20.66 7.99
C HIS A 632 2.56 20.79 9.31
N ILE A 633 3.09 19.66 9.78
CA ILE A 633 3.96 19.60 10.96
C ILE A 633 5.34 19.14 10.51
N HIS A 634 6.36 19.90 10.89
CA HIS A 634 7.73 19.54 10.58
C HIS A 634 8.09 18.22 11.26
N THR A 635 8.66 17.35 10.45
CA THR A 635 9.01 15.97 10.80
C THR A 635 10.34 15.65 10.15
N PHE A 636 10.99 14.56 10.55
CA PHE A 636 12.27 14.15 9.98
C PHE A 636 12.28 14.03 8.44
N THR A 637 11.13 13.79 7.78
CA THR A 637 11.10 13.77 6.30
C THR A 637 11.22 15.16 5.67
N CYS A 638 10.94 16.23 6.42
CA CYS A 638 11.08 17.61 5.95
C CYS A 638 12.55 17.96 5.70
N SER A 639 13.47 17.40 6.50
CA SER A 639 14.91 17.56 6.33
C SER A 639 15.54 16.51 5.38
N LYS A 640 14.76 15.56 4.83
CA LYS A 640 15.30 14.50 3.95
C LYS A 640 15.68 15.01 2.57
N GLY A 641 16.97 14.91 2.28
CA GLY A 641 17.59 15.37 1.04
C GLY A 641 17.95 16.85 1.17
N ARG A 642 19.19 17.21 0.80
CA ARG A 642 19.66 18.60 0.87
C ARG A 642 18.60 19.51 0.23
N VAL A 643 18.34 20.62 0.88
CA VAL A 643 17.40 21.63 0.39
C VAL A 643 18.02 22.16 -0.90
N HIS A 644 17.34 21.94 -2.02
CA HIS A 644 17.82 22.43 -3.30
C HIS A 644 17.16 23.77 -3.56
N VAL A 645 17.98 24.81 -3.66
CA VAL A 645 17.57 26.08 -4.26
C VAL A 645 17.90 26.01 -5.73
N ARG A 646 16.89 26.19 -6.58
CA ARG A 646 17.09 26.35 -8.01
C ARG A 646 17.11 27.83 -8.32
N ILE A 647 18.26 28.32 -8.74
CA ILE A 647 18.44 29.68 -9.24
C ILE A 647 18.55 29.60 -10.76
N ARG A 648 17.63 30.28 -11.46
CA ARG A 648 17.64 30.34 -12.93
C ARG A 648 18.23 31.68 -13.39
N ARG A 649 19.39 31.63 -14.07
CA ARG A 649 20.11 32.81 -14.60
C ARG A 649 19.88 32.99 -16.11
N GLY A 650 19.95 34.24 -16.58
CA GLY A 650 20.08 34.57 -18.00
C GLY A 650 18.81 34.43 -18.86
N LEU A 651 17.65 34.30 -18.24
CA LEU A 651 16.36 34.36 -18.93
C LEU A 651 16.03 35.82 -19.22
N LYS A 652 16.15 36.18 -20.49
CA LYS A 652 15.85 37.52 -20.97
C LYS A 652 14.34 37.71 -21.08
N PHE A 653 13.85 38.81 -20.52
CA PHE A 653 12.50 39.32 -20.73
C PHE A 653 12.30 39.56 -22.22
N LYS A 654 11.30 38.89 -22.82
CA LYS A 654 10.64 39.38 -24.02
C LYS A 654 9.15 39.30 -23.76
N ASP A 655 8.59 40.48 -23.53
CA ASP A 655 7.19 40.93 -23.58
C ASP A 655 6.10 40.01 -23.04
N GLU A 656 5.31 40.59 -22.14
CA GLU A 656 4.31 39.96 -21.27
C GLU A 656 3.11 39.32 -22.01
N GLU A 657 3.03 39.42 -23.34
CA GLU A 657 1.87 38.98 -24.12
C GLU A 657 2.03 37.66 -24.87
N THR A 658 3.21 37.01 -24.88
CA THR A 658 3.36 35.70 -25.54
C THR A 658 3.77 34.61 -24.54
N SER A 659 2.76 33.93 -24.01
CA SER A 659 2.81 32.75 -23.14
C SER A 659 3.43 31.49 -23.79
N LYS A 660 4.36 31.64 -24.74
CA LYS A 660 5.23 30.56 -25.20
C LYS A 660 6.50 30.56 -24.38
N ILE A 661 6.56 29.67 -23.40
CA ILE A 661 7.86 29.19 -22.88
C ILE A 661 8.60 28.64 -24.09
N ASN A 662 9.56 29.42 -24.60
CA ASN A 662 10.48 28.90 -25.59
C ASN A 662 11.22 27.76 -24.89
N LYS A 663 10.95 26.50 -25.29
CA LYS A 663 11.80 25.34 -24.98
C LYS A 663 13.15 25.46 -25.72
N GLY A 664 13.71 26.67 -25.77
CA GLY A 664 14.95 27.01 -26.43
C GLY A 664 16.10 26.65 -25.51
N ASN A 665 16.59 25.42 -25.67
CA ASN A 665 17.98 24.96 -25.66
C ASN A 665 19.08 25.60 -24.79
N HIS A 666 18.83 26.48 -23.80
CA HIS A 666 19.87 27.01 -22.90
C HIS A 666 19.35 27.40 -21.50
N LEU A 667 18.36 26.70 -20.93
CA LEU A 667 18.19 26.70 -19.47
C LEU A 667 19.34 25.90 -18.86
N LYS A 668 20.47 26.56 -18.57
CA LYS A 668 21.48 25.99 -17.66
C LYS A 668 20.88 26.04 -16.25
N ASP A 669 20.11 25.01 -15.89
CA ASP A 669 19.77 24.75 -14.49
C ASP A 669 21.07 24.49 -13.73
N PHE A 670 21.55 25.50 -12.99
CA PHE A 670 22.60 25.27 -12.01
C PHE A 670 21.95 24.62 -10.79
N ASN A 671 21.80 23.29 -10.83
CA ASN A 671 21.48 22.49 -9.65
C ASN A 671 22.71 22.50 -8.71
N LYS A 672 22.88 23.59 -7.95
CA LYS A 672 23.84 23.66 -6.84
C LYS A 672 23.09 23.44 -5.54
N ASN A 673 23.66 22.61 -4.66
CA ASN A 673 23.10 22.31 -3.35
C ASN A 673 23.58 23.39 -2.38
N TYR A 674 22.75 24.41 -2.14
CA TYR A 674 23.05 25.46 -1.18
C TYR A 674 22.47 25.08 0.18
N LEU A 675 23.26 25.20 1.25
CA LEU A 675 22.91 24.72 2.59
C LEU A 675 22.44 25.85 3.51
N ASN A 676 22.79 27.11 3.25
CA ASN A 676 22.41 28.25 4.07
C ASN A 676 22.29 29.57 3.29
N GLU A 677 21.73 30.59 3.94
CA GLU A 677 21.46 31.93 3.40
C GLU A 677 22.72 32.64 2.86
N ASN A 678 23.84 32.58 3.60
CA ASN A 678 25.09 33.24 3.20
C ASN A 678 25.68 32.64 1.91
N GLU A 679 25.67 31.31 1.80
CA GLU A 679 26.10 30.60 0.58
C GLU A 679 25.27 30.98 -0.65
N ILE A 680 24.00 31.36 -0.47
CA ILE A 680 23.13 31.79 -1.56
C ILE A 680 23.50 33.22 -1.99
N TYR A 681 23.69 34.13 -1.05
CA TYR A 681 24.10 35.51 -1.34
C TYR A 681 25.46 35.59 -2.03
N GLU A 682 26.46 34.84 -1.57
CA GLU A 682 27.82 34.83 -2.14
C GLU A 682 27.87 34.39 -3.61
N GLN A 683 26.84 33.68 -4.08
CA GLN A 683 26.80 33.16 -5.45
C GLN A 683 26.15 34.14 -6.41
N VAL A 684 25.36 35.09 -5.90
CA VAL A 684 24.73 36.12 -6.72
C VAL A 684 25.73 37.24 -6.92
N ASP A 685 26.22 37.36 -8.15
CA ASP A 685 27.06 38.48 -8.55
C ASP A 685 26.16 39.73 -8.68
N PRO A 686 26.31 40.74 -7.81
CA PRO A 686 25.44 41.91 -7.78
C PRO A 686 25.45 42.69 -9.10
N GLU A 687 26.56 42.65 -9.84
CA GLU A 687 26.71 43.36 -11.11
C GLU A 687 26.06 42.59 -12.27
N LYS A 688 26.01 41.25 -12.19
CA LYS A 688 25.45 40.41 -13.26
C LYS A 688 23.96 40.11 -13.10
N ASP A 689 23.44 40.05 -11.87
CA ASP A 689 22.05 39.68 -11.58
C ASP A 689 21.43 40.57 -10.46
N PRO A 690 21.39 41.91 -10.61
CA PRO A 690 20.91 42.83 -9.56
C PRO A 690 19.45 42.57 -9.13
N ASP A 691 18.58 42.25 -10.07
CA ASP A 691 17.18 41.88 -9.81
C ASP A 691 17.03 40.63 -8.92
N LEU A 692 17.95 39.67 -9.05
CA LEU A 692 17.93 38.43 -8.26
C LEU A 692 18.33 38.73 -6.82
N LEU A 693 19.34 39.59 -6.64
CA LEU A 693 19.78 40.04 -5.33
C LEU A 693 18.67 40.82 -4.62
N GLN A 694 17.97 41.70 -5.35
CA GLN A 694 16.82 42.42 -4.83
C GLN A 694 15.69 41.46 -4.44
N LEU A 695 15.36 40.48 -5.30
CA LEU A 695 14.33 39.48 -5.00
C LEU A 695 14.64 38.63 -3.75
N LEU A 696 15.92 38.28 -3.52
CA LEU A 696 16.37 37.58 -2.31
C LEU A 696 16.20 38.45 -1.05
N LYS A 697 16.54 39.74 -1.14
CA LYS A 697 16.38 40.70 -0.04
C LYS A 697 14.90 40.94 0.30
N ASP A 698 14.05 41.02 -0.72
CA ASP A 698 12.61 41.30 -0.58
C ASP A 698 11.82 40.10 -0.04
N LYS A 699 12.26 38.87 -0.34
CA LYS A 699 11.57 37.65 0.09
C LYS A 699 12.29 36.97 1.25
N LYS A 700 12.40 37.60 2.42
CA LYS A 700 12.95 36.96 3.64
C LYS A 700 12.30 35.61 3.98
N GLU A 701 10.99 35.50 3.74
CA GLU A 701 10.22 34.25 3.90
C GLU A 701 10.75 33.07 3.06
N PHE A 702 11.49 33.35 1.99
CA PHE A 702 12.14 32.32 1.18
C PHE A 702 13.08 31.45 2.03
N PHE A 703 13.82 32.07 2.95
CA PHE A 703 14.81 31.37 3.78
C PHE A 703 14.14 30.47 4.83
N GLU A 704 12.98 30.87 5.37
CA GLU A 704 12.19 30.03 6.29
C GLU A 704 11.77 28.70 5.64
N ARG A 705 11.48 28.75 4.34
CA ARG A 705 11.01 27.62 3.53
C ARG A 705 12.12 26.64 3.19
N LEU A 706 13.38 27.05 3.31
CA LEU A 706 14.52 26.17 3.05
C LEU A 706 14.49 24.99 4.01
N ASN A 707 14.10 25.16 5.26
CA ASN A 707 14.10 24.08 6.25
C ASN A 707 13.03 22.99 5.97
N CYS A 708 12.22 23.13 4.93
CA CYS A 708 11.22 22.15 4.53
C CYS A 708 11.38 21.69 3.09
N ARG A 709 11.63 20.40 2.89
CA ARG A 709 11.55 19.74 1.57
C ARG A 709 10.21 19.98 0.85
N PHE A 710 9.12 20.14 1.59
CA PHE A 710 7.79 20.37 1.03
C PHE A 710 7.48 21.86 0.81
N GLY A 711 8.38 22.76 1.21
CA GLY A 711 8.26 24.20 0.97
C GLY A 711 7.34 24.94 1.93
N SER A 712 7.04 24.34 3.09
CA SER A 712 6.32 24.98 4.20
C SER A 712 7.27 25.86 5.02
N PRO A 713 6.85 27.05 5.49
CA PRO A 713 5.53 27.66 5.27
C PRO A 713 5.32 28.07 3.81
N PHE A 714 4.15 27.82 3.24
CA PHE A 714 3.84 28.23 1.88
C PHE A 714 3.78 29.77 1.76
N SER A 715 4.03 30.32 0.57
CA SER A 715 3.97 31.77 0.35
C SER A 715 2.54 32.29 0.34
N LEU A 716 2.32 33.50 0.86
CA LEU A 716 1.06 34.22 0.74
C LEU A 716 0.77 34.58 -0.72
N ALA A 717 -0.51 34.56 -1.09
CA ALA A 717 -0.98 34.94 -2.41
C ALA A 717 -2.45 35.36 -2.34
N ASN A 718 -2.77 36.53 -2.88
CA ASN A 718 -4.15 37.04 -2.89
C ASN A 718 -5.07 36.21 -3.81
N ASN A 719 -4.52 35.68 -4.90
CA ASN A 719 -5.23 34.86 -5.89
C ASN A 719 -4.38 33.66 -6.30
N SER A 720 -5.05 32.57 -6.67
CA SER A 720 -4.40 31.42 -7.29
C SER A 720 -3.94 31.81 -8.70
N HIS A 721 -2.73 31.42 -9.09
CA HIS A 721 -2.19 31.74 -10.41
C HIS A 721 -1.03 30.81 -10.80
N PHE A 722 -0.76 30.74 -12.10
CA PHE A 722 0.47 30.13 -12.60
C PHE A 722 1.65 31.03 -12.27
N ARG A 723 2.70 30.42 -11.72
CA ARG A 723 3.93 31.10 -11.31
C ARG A 723 4.48 31.91 -12.48
N SER A 724 4.68 33.20 -12.22
CA SER A 724 5.28 34.11 -13.18
C SER A 724 6.75 33.79 -13.42
N TYR A 725 7.28 34.38 -14.49
CA TYR A 725 8.70 34.28 -14.82
C TYR A 725 9.60 34.80 -13.68
N LYS A 726 9.22 35.91 -13.03
CA LYS A 726 9.94 36.50 -11.88
C LYS A 726 9.96 35.56 -10.68
N GLU A 727 8.84 34.91 -10.37
CA GLU A 727 8.71 33.98 -9.24
C GLU A 727 9.39 32.63 -9.48
N ALA A 728 9.65 32.27 -10.74
CA ALA A 728 10.39 31.08 -11.11
C ALA A 728 11.92 31.25 -11.05
N ARG A 729 12.43 32.46 -10.78
CA ARG A 729 13.87 32.73 -10.66
C ARG A 729 14.50 32.08 -9.44
N ILE A 730 13.74 31.93 -8.35
CA ILE A 730 14.18 31.33 -7.09
C ILE A 730 13.11 30.32 -6.64
N LEU A 731 13.48 29.05 -6.61
CA LEU A 731 12.60 27.97 -6.20
C LEU A 731 13.25 27.12 -5.12
N THR A 732 12.46 26.74 -4.11
CA THR A 732 12.76 25.64 -3.20
C THR A 732 12.28 24.32 -3.80
N ARG A 733 12.78 23.19 -3.27
CA ARG A 733 12.33 21.84 -3.71
C ARG A 733 10.82 21.62 -3.60
N GLY A 734 10.17 22.30 -2.66
CA GLY A 734 8.74 22.20 -2.39
C GLY A 734 7.86 23.07 -3.27
N ASP A 735 8.44 23.99 -4.05
CA ASP A 735 7.68 24.86 -4.92
C ASP A 735 6.99 24.09 -6.06
N ARG A 736 5.84 24.60 -6.46
CA ARG A 736 5.02 24.12 -7.58
C ARG A 736 4.84 25.23 -8.61
N ASP A 737 4.43 24.82 -9.81
CA ASP A 737 4.15 25.74 -10.92
C ASP A 737 2.90 26.58 -10.71
N ILE A 738 1.95 26.09 -9.89
CA ILE A 738 0.75 26.83 -9.51
C ILE A 738 0.90 27.29 -8.06
N ILE A 739 0.69 28.57 -7.83
CA ILE A 739 0.58 29.18 -6.51
C ILE A 739 -0.91 29.23 -6.17
N ILE A 740 -1.30 28.65 -5.04
CA ILE A 740 -2.69 28.62 -4.59
C ILE A 740 -2.91 29.78 -3.62
N LYS A 741 -4.07 30.44 -3.72
CA LYS A 741 -4.51 31.53 -2.84
C LYS A 741 -4.34 31.18 -1.36
N ARG A 742 -3.69 32.09 -0.61
CA ARG A 742 -3.37 32.02 0.82
C ARG A 742 -3.35 33.42 1.40
N LEU A 743 -4.36 33.77 2.19
CA LEU A 743 -4.60 35.13 2.67
C LEU A 743 -4.04 35.42 4.07
N THR A 744 -3.78 34.39 4.87
CA THR A 744 -3.43 34.54 6.29
C THR A 744 -2.18 33.74 6.65
N GLU A 745 -1.48 34.15 7.71
CA GLU A 745 -0.31 33.41 8.23
C GLU A 745 -0.64 31.95 8.60
N GLU A 746 -1.81 31.70 9.16
CA GLU A 746 -2.26 30.34 9.48
C GLU A 746 -2.39 29.47 8.22
N SER A 747 -2.92 30.05 7.13
CA SER A 747 -3.08 29.35 5.86
C SER A 747 -1.74 28.88 5.30
N ARG A 748 -0.62 29.52 5.61
CA ARG A 748 0.72 29.13 5.11
C ARG A 748 1.19 27.76 5.60
N LYS A 749 0.56 27.18 6.62
CA LYS A 749 0.86 25.82 7.10
C LYS A 749 -0.13 24.77 6.60
N ILE A 750 -1.20 25.17 5.92
CA ILE A 750 -2.27 24.26 5.51
C ILE A 750 -1.95 23.66 4.14
N ILE A 751 -1.91 22.33 4.07
CA ILE A 751 -1.77 21.58 2.82
C ILE A 751 -3.09 21.77 2.03
N PRO A 752 -3.05 22.05 0.71
CA PRO A 752 -4.26 22.18 -0.09
C PRO A 752 -5.15 20.94 0.05
N TYR A 753 -6.43 21.17 0.35
CA TYR A 753 -7.39 20.10 0.65
C TYR A 753 -8.75 20.39 0.02
N ASN A 754 -9.57 19.36 -0.12
CA ASN A 754 -10.99 19.53 -0.40
C ASN A 754 -11.81 19.25 0.87
N LEU A 755 -12.63 20.21 1.29
CA LEU A 755 -13.39 20.10 2.55
C LEU A 755 -14.38 18.92 2.54
N ASN A 756 -15.05 18.67 1.42
CA ASN A 756 -16.01 17.57 1.30
C ASN A 756 -15.32 16.20 1.33
N LEU A 757 -14.17 16.03 0.66
CA LEU A 757 -13.36 14.82 0.82
C LEU A 757 -12.85 14.66 2.25
N LEU A 758 -12.48 15.76 2.90
CA LEU A 758 -11.98 15.72 4.27
C LEU A 758 -13.07 15.25 5.24
N LYS A 759 -14.30 15.76 5.12
CA LYS A 759 -15.46 15.33 5.92
C LYS A 759 -15.86 13.88 5.62
N THR A 760 -15.82 13.49 4.34
CA THR A 760 -16.20 12.14 3.89
C THR A 760 -15.20 11.07 4.32
N PHE A 761 -13.92 11.30 4.03
CA PHE A 761 -12.86 10.31 4.25
C PHE A 761 -12.14 10.48 5.58
N ARG A 762 -12.29 11.63 6.27
CA ARG A 762 -11.72 11.91 7.60
C ARG A 762 -10.21 11.69 7.69
N CYS A 763 -9.53 11.80 6.56
CA CYS A 763 -8.13 11.44 6.42
C CYS A 763 -7.35 12.55 5.72
N ASN A 764 -6.04 12.61 6.02
CA ASN A 764 -5.13 13.46 5.26
C ASN A 764 -5.16 13.05 3.78
N HIS A 765 -5.18 14.05 2.92
CA HIS A 765 -5.11 13.88 1.48
C HIS A 765 -4.40 15.08 0.84
N ASP A 766 -3.79 14.85 -0.32
CA ASP A 766 -3.09 15.85 -1.11
C ASP A 766 -3.61 15.77 -2.54
N ILE A 767 -4.10 16.89 -3.07
CA ILE A 767 -4.67 17.00 -4.41
C ILE A 767 -3.86 18.03 -5.19
N GLN A 768 -3.32 17.62 -6.33
CA GLN A 768 -2.46 18.46 -7.16
C GLN A 768 -2.84 18.33 -8.63
N VAL A 769 -3.00 19.46 -9.31
CA VAL A 769 -3.06 19.49 -10.77
C VAL A 769 -1.68 19.19 -11.33
N ILE A 770 -1.62 18.27 -12.29
CA ILE A 770 -0.37 17.82 -12.91
C ILE A 770 0.01 18.79 -14.02
N THR A 771 1.02 19.61 -13.76
CA THR A 771 1.60 20.53 -14.76
C THR A 771 2.71 19.88 -15.57
N ASP A 772 3.44 18.94 -14.96
CA ASP A 772 4.48 18.14 -15.62
C ASP A 772 4.14 16.63 -15.57
N PRO A 773 3.59 16.08 -16.66
CA PRO A 773 3.29 14.66 -16.79
C PRO A 773 4.53 13.77 -16.69
N CYS A 774 5.69 14.24 -17.15
CA CYS A 774 6.92 13.47 -17.06
C CYS A 774 7.41 13.38 -15.61
N ALA A 775 7.39 14.49 -14.88
CA ALA A 775 7.75 14.52 -13.47
C ALA A 775 6.79 13.68 -12.61
N SER A 776 5.48 13.73 -12.86
CA SER A 776 4.51 12.87 -12.17
C SER A 776 4.74 11.38 -12.47
N ALA A 777 5.07 11.03 -13.71
CA ALA A 777 5.44 9.68 -14.09
C ALA A 777 6.72 9.23 -13.39
N GLU A 778 7.78 10.06 -13.39
CA GLU A 778 9.04 9.79 -12.70
C GLU A 778 8.86 9.65 -11.19
N TYR A 779 8.02 10.50 -10.58
CA TYR A 779 7.66 10.39 -9.17
C TYR A 779 7.02 9.03 -8.88
N LEU A 780 6.00 8.62 -9.63
CA LEU A 780 5.38 7.32 -9.39
C LEU A 780 6.31 6.15 -9.72
N PHE A 781 7.08 6.24 -10.80
CA PHE A 781 8.05 5.22 -11.24
C PHE A 781 9.24 5.07 -10.29
N SER A 782 9.71 6.15 -9.68
CA SER A 782 10.81 6.12 -8.71
C SER A 782 10.37 5.39 -7.45
N TYR A 783 9.16 5.66 -6.97
CA TYR A 783 8.56 4.98 -5.83
C TYR A 783 8.32 3.48 -6.09
N VAL A 784 7.89 3.12 -7.31
CA VAL A 784 7.74 1.73 -7.76
C VAL A 784 9.08 0.99 -7.83
N ALA A 785 10.21 1.70 -7.92
CA ALA A 785 11.54 1.10 -8.08
C ALA A 785 12.51 1.36 -6.91
N LYS A 786 12.06 1.94 -5.78
CA LYS A 786 12.91 2.41 -4.67
C LYS A 786 13.92 1.37 -4.14
N ASN A 787 13.65 0.07 -4.28
CA ASN A 787 14.52 -1.01 -3.80
C ASN A 787 15.11 -1.91 -4.91
N ALA A 788 15.00 -1.50 -6.18
CA ALA A 788 15.33 -2.35 -7.34
C ALA A 788 16.85 -2.51 -7.62
N HIS A 789 17.70 -1.65 -7.05
CA HIS A 789 19.13 -1.63 -7.39
C HIS A 789 19.91 -2.81 -6.81
N MET A 790 19.67 -3.17 -5.54
CA MET A 790 20.35 -4.31 -4.91
C MET A 790 19.94 -5.64 -5.54
N GLU A 791 18.65 -5.78 -5.90
CA GLU A 791 18.10 -6.96 -6.60
C GLU A 791 18.82 -7.21 -7.93
N LYS A 792 19.08 -6.16 -8.73
CA LYS A 792 19.76 -6.29 -10.02
C LYS A 792 21.18 -6.83 -9.90
N ASN A 793 21.94 -6.36 -8.90
CA ASN A 793 23.31 -6.81 -8.70
C ASN A 793 23.35 -8.29 -8.31
N LEU A 794 22.47 -8.71 -7.40
CA LEU A 794 22.34 -10.10 -6.96
C LEU A 794 21.92 -11.03 -8.12
N VAL A 795 20.91 -10.64 -8.90
CA VAL A 795 20.45 -11.39 -10.08
C VAL A 795 21.55 -11.48 -11.13
N TYR A 796 22.33 -10.41 -11.31
CA TYR A 796 23.46 -10.40 -12.23
C TYR A 796 24.59 -11.33 -11.79
N GLN A 797 24.99 -11.28 -10.51
CA GLN A 797 26.00 -12.18 -9.94
C GLN A 797 25.59 -13.66 -10.13
N MET A 798 24.33 -13.99 -9.89
CA MET A 798 23.80 -15.34 -10.06
C MET A 798 23.51 -15.72 -11.52
N SER A 799 23.57 -14.78 -12.46
CA SER A 799 23.33 -15.06 -13.89
C SER A 799 24.51 -15.74 -14.60
N ASN A 800 25.68 -15.76 -13.95
CA ASN A 800 26.87 -16.46 -14.45
C ASN A 800 26.89 -17.95 -14.06
N CYS A 801 25.95 -18.42 -13.24
CA CYS A 801 25.84 -19.84 -12.90
C CYS A 801 25.34 -20.65 -14.10
N THR A 802 26.12 -21.63 -14.53
CA THR A 802 25.67 -22.70 -15.43
C THR A 802 24.98 -23.79 -14.61
N CYS A 803 23.93 -24.40 -15.16
CA CYS A 803 23.21 -25.50 -14.50
C CYS A 803 23.15 -26.68 -15.45
N SER A 804 23.60 -27.84 -14.99
CA SER A 804 23.61 -29.09 -15.76
C SER A 804 22.29 -29.86 -15.65
N SER A 805 21.53 -29.62 -14.57
CA SER A 805 20.25 -30.30 -14.30
C SER A 805 19.12 -29.33 -13.93
N LEU A 806 17.87 -29.81 -14.09
CA LEU A 806 16.69 -29.07 -13.63
C LEU A 806 16.72 -28.84 -12.11
N MET A 807 17.28 -29.78 -11.34
CA MET A 807 17.37 -29.67 -9.89
C MET A 807 18.33 -28.55 -9.48
N GLU A 808 19.50 -28.48 -10.09
CA GLU A 808 20.45 -27.38 -9.90
C GLU A 808 19.84 -26.04 -10.28
N ALA A 809 19.15 -25.98 -11.42
CA ALA A 809 18.45 -24.78 -11.87
C ALA A 809 17.43 -24.29 -10.84
N LYS A 810 16.62 -25.19 -10.28
CA LYS A 810 15.65 -24.86 -9.22
C LYS A 810 16.35 -24.34 -7.96
N ASN A 811 17.42 -25.00 -7.51
CA ASN A 811 18.17 -24.62 -6.32
C ASN A 811 18.79 -23.23 -6.46
N VAL A 812 19.40 -22.94 -7.61
CA VAL A 812 19.97 -21.61 -7.90
C VAL A 812 18.86 -20.55 -7.88
N LEU A 813 17.74 -20.78 -8.57
CA LEU A 813 16.63 -19.81 -8.63
C LEU A 813 15.96 -19.57 -7.28
N LEU A 814 15.82 -20.62 -6.44
CA LEU A 814 15.33 -20.49 -5.07
C LEU A 814 16.28 -19.68 -4.20
N LYS A 815 17.59 -19.94 -4.30
CA LYS A 815 18.61 -19.15 -3.60
C LYS A 815 18.55 -17.67 -4.02
N THR A 816 18.41 -17.38 -5.31
CA THR A 816 18.25 -16.00 -5.80
C THR A 816 16.99 -15.34 -5.23
N GLY A 817 15.84 -16.02 -5.31
CA GLY A 817 14.58 -15.47 -4.80
C GLY A 817 14.61 -15.24 -3.29
N ASN A 818 15.22 -16.15 -2.54
CA ASN A 818 15.39 -16.01 -1.09
C ASN A 818 16.31 -14.86 -0.71
N ALA A 819 17.44 -14.70 -1.39
CA ALA A 819 18.34 -13.59 -1.12
C ALA A 819 17.67 -12.23 -1.40
N VAL A 820 16.79 -12.13 -2.41
CA VAL A 820 15.99 -10.90 -2.65
C VAL A 820 15.01 -10.61 -1.51
N LEU A 821 14.39 -11.64 -0.94
CA LEU A 821 13.52 -11.51 0.23
C LEU A 821 14.28 -11.01 1.47
N SER A 822 15.54 -11.40 1.64
CA SER A 822 16.38 -11.07 2.80
C SER A 822 16.77 -9.59 2.93
N HIS A 823 16.56 -8.76 1.91
CA HIS A 823 16.93 -7.33 1.96
C HIS A 823 15.75 -6.39 2.22
N ARG A 824 14.54 -6.94 2.43
CA ARG A 824 13.33 -6.13 2.58
C ARG A 824 13.02 -5.81 4.04
N GLN A 825 12.50 -4.61 4.24
CA GLN A 825 11.88 -4.18 5.47
C GLN A 825 10.37 -4.07 5.25
N VAL A 826 9.57 -4.72 6.10
CA VAL A 826 8.11 -4.80 5.96
C VAL A 826 7.45 -4.54 7.30
N GLY A 827 6.52 -3.57 7.36
CA GLY A 827 5.72 -3.29 8.56
C GLY A 827 4.66 -4.37 8.81
N LYS A 828 4.19 -4.53 10.05
CA LYS A 828 3.20 -5.57 10.39
C LYS A 828 1.90 -5.47 9.58
N VAL A 829 1.38 -4.27 9.36
CA VAL A 829 0.17 -4.06 8.54
C VAL A 829 0.42 -4.42 7.06
N GLU A 830 1.60 -4.11 6.51
CA GLU A 830 1.99 -4.56 5.16
C GLU A 830 2.11 -6.09 5.07
N ALA A 831 2.60 -6.74 6.13
CA ALA A 831 2.66 -8.20 6.23
C ALA A 831 1.25 -8.79 6.24
N SER A 832 0.36 -8.29 7.08
CA SER A 832 -1.06 -8.66 7.12
C SER A 832 -1.73 -8.47 5.76
N TRP A 833 -1.51 -7.33 5.10
CA TRP A 833 -2.01 -7.05 3.75
C TRP A 833 -1.54 -8.10 2.73
N THR A 834 -0.30 -8.55 2.85
CA THR A 834 0.30 -9.58 1.97
C THR A 834 -0.29 -10.97 2.23
N VAL A 835 -0.48 -11.35 3.51
CA VAL A 835 -1.13 -12.61 3.91
C VAL A 835 -2.55 -12.67 3.35
N LEU A 836 -3.31 -11.57 3.50
CA LEU A 836 -4.67 -11.42 2.96
C LEU A 836 -4.72 -11.41 1.43
N GLY A 837 -3.59 -11.27 0.74
CA GLY A 837 -3.52 -11.29 -0.71
C GLY A 837 -4.19 -10.09 -1.37
N ILE A 838 -4.26 -8.96 -0.67
CA ILE A 838 -4.88 -7.73 -1.17
C ILE A 838 -3.91 -7.06 -2.16
N SER A 839 -4.41 -6.52 -3.28
CA SER A 839 -3.55 -5.84 -4.25
C SER A 839 -2.93 -4.54 -3.70
N ILE A 840 -1.83 -4.08 -4.27
CA ILE A 840 -1.21 -2.75 -3.99
C ILE A 840 -1.23 -1.83 -5.22
N TYR A 841 -1.93 -2.22 -6.29
CA TYR A 841 -2.16 -1.42 -7.49
C TYR A 841 -3.37 -1.98 -8.26
N ASN A 842 -3.96 -1.22 -9.19
CA ASN A 842 -5.01 -1.69 -10.11
C ASN A 842 -4.48 -2.25 -11.43
#